data_AF-A0AAD0J5F3-F1
#
_entry.id   AF-A0AAD0J5F3-F1
#
_cell.length_a   1.000
_cell.length_b   1.000
_cell.length_c   1.000
_cell.angle_alpha   90.00
_cell.angle_beta   90.00
_cell.angle_gamma   90.00
#
_symmetry.space_group_name_H-M   'P 1'
#
loop_
_entity.id
_entity.type
_entity.pdbx_description
1 polymer ?
#
loop_
_entity_poly.entity_id
_entity_poly.type
_entity_poly.pdbx_seq_one_letter_code
_entity_poly.pdbx_strand_id
1 'polypeptide(L)'
;MTEGNESASFALLDDCDSTASARSSRLYSGFVRERVCTDPAQLDAIDAALAQDLRDGLHAVVVGDYAFGRNLQRAQPGHAPLRFLLYARCERLSRDEVDAWLAQQDGGGTPSIAGVAHVAKSVSRDAFDAAIGAVHDALRAGDSYQVNYTYRLNFDVFGTPLALYRRLRARQPVRYGALIALPGDAWVVSCSPELFVEKQGDVLRARPMKGTAPRSADPGEDAAAAAFLASDPKNRAENVMIVDLLRNDVSRIARTGTVKVPALFSVEPYASVWQMTSTVEAGWRDGTTFAQMLRALFPCGSITGAPKYKTMELIDAIESTPRGLYTGAIGWLDAPKDEAGQAGAAASGGVAGCGDFCLSVAIRTLTLDAVDVDSNDTDGTGTVTVGRRRGTMGVGAGIVLDSVAADEYAECELKARFLTDADPGFQLFETTAATRADGIRHLDRHLARLQRSADAFGFRFDADALRREIDARCAALDGDGAYRMKLTLAKDGATEIVAAPLRPLPAGPVGVLLACEHGFAPTRASDALLLHKTTRRAEYDRAWQAAEALGGFDMLFVNERGEVTEGGRSNLFVKLDGQWVTPPLASGVLPGVMRGVLLDDPAFGAVERVVTRDDLARAQGLLLTNALRGALDTVLK
;
A
#
# COMPACT_ATOMS: atom_id res chain seq x y z
N MET A 1 -19.17 -7.69 -12.93
CA MET A 1 -20.22 -6.66 -12.78
C MET A 1 -20.61 -6.61 -11.30
N THR A 2 -19.99 -5.69 -10.60
CA THR A 2 -20.35 -5.20 -9.26
C THR A 2 -20.12 -3.69 -9.32
N GLU A 3 -20.92 -3.02 -10.15
CA GLU A 3 -21.05 -1.57 -10.10
C GLU A 3 -22.06 -1.25 -9.01
N GLY A 4 -21.69 -0.37 -8.06
CA GLY A 4 -22.68 0.30 -7.20
C GLY A 4 -22.50 0.19 -5.68
N ASN A 5 -21.29 0.19 -5.12
CA ASN A 5 -21.14 0.55 -3.69
C ASN A 5 -19.84 1.28 -3.30
N GLU A 6 -19.08 1.85 -4.25
CA GLU A 6 -17.88 2.65 -3.97
C GLU A 6 -18.18 4.07 -3.40
N SER A 7 -19.40 4.32 -2.90
CA SER A 7 -19.89 5.69 -2.63
C SER A 7 -20.23 6.02 -1.17
N ALA A 8 -19.91 5.17 -0.19
CA ALA A 8 -20.14 5.50 1.21
C ALA A 8 -18.81 5.66 1.96
N SER A 9 -18.53 6.88 2.45
CA SER A 9 -17.44 7.08 3.41
C SER A 9 -17.69 6.22 4.66
N PHE A 10 -16.68 5.47 5.07
CA PHE A 10 -16.67 4.59 6.23
C PHE A 10 -15.28 4.59 6.86
N ALA A 11 -15.19 4.12 8.11
CA ALA A 11 -13.90 3.84 8.74
C ALA A 11 -13.96 2.48 9.45
N LEU A 12 -13.00 1.62 9.18
CA LEU A 12 -12.78 0.38 9.92
C LEU A 12 -11.52 0.56 10.77
N LEU A 13 -11.64 0.52 12.09
CA LEU A 13 -10.51 0.37 13.01
C LEU A 13 -10.40 -1.12 13.37
N ASP A 14 -9.38 -1.78 12.83
CA ASP A 14 -9.20 -3.24 12.81
C ASP A 14 -8.17 -3.66 13.87
N ASP A 15 -8.63 -4.47 14.82
CA ASP A 15 -7.82 -5.02 15.89
C ASP A 15 -7.66 -6.53 15.67
N CYS A 16 -6.43 -6.96 15.34
CA CYS A 16 -6.13 -8.36 15.07
C CYS A 16 -6.34 -9.30 16.27
N ASP A 17 -6.45 -8.75 17.49
CA ASP A 17 -6.71 -9.47 18.73
C ASP A 17 -8.20 -9.50 19.09
N SER A 18 -9.06 -8.89 18.25
CA SER A 18 -10.51 -8.85 18.48
C SER A 18 -11.15 -10.24 18.38
N THR A 19 -11.90 -10.63 19.40
CA THR A 19 -12.54 -11.95 19.51
C THR A 19 -14.06 -11.85 19.59
N ALA A 20 -14.77 -12.96 19.39
CA ALA A 20 -16.22 -13.01 19.52
C ALA A 20 -16.72 -12.69 20.96
N SER A 21 -15.90 -12.96 21.98
CA SER A 21 -16.20 -12.64 23.38
C SER A 21 -15.77 -11.22 23.78
N ALA A 22 -14.77 -10.65 23.12
CA ALA A 22 -14.27 -9.30 23.34
C ALA A 22 -14.08 -8.58 22.01
N ARG A 23 -15.16 -8.01 21.48
CA ARG A 23 -15.15 -7.27 20.20
C ARG A 23 -14.53 -5.88 20.40
N SER A 24 -13.33 -5.70 19.89
CA SER A 24 -12.55 -4.46 19.97
C SER A 24 -12.41 -3.74 18.63
N SER A 25 -12.56 -4.43 17.49
CA SER A 25 -12.62 -3.78 16.17
C SER A 25 -13.88 -2.95 16.04
N ARG A 26 -13.81 -1.82 15.31
CA ARG A 26 -14.90 -0.85 15.19
C ARG A 26 -15.14 -0.49 13.71
N LEU A 27 -16.34 -0.75 13.20
CA LEU A 27 -16.79 -0.34 11.87
C LEU A 27 -17.74 0.86 11.99
N TYR A 28 -17.31 2.00 11.46
CA TYR A 28 -18.05 3.25 11.42
C TYR A 28 -18.70 3.42 10.05
N SER A 29 -20.01 3.67 10.03
CA SER A 29 -20.77 3.82 8.79
C SER A 29 -21.81 4.93 8.89
N GLY A 30 -22.26 5.42 7.72
CA GLY A 30 -23.16 6.57 7.63
C GLY A 30 -22.45 7.87 8.02
N PHE A 31 -21.42 8.24 7.26
CA PHE A 31 -20.73 9.53 7.43
C PHE A 31 -21.73 10.69 7.47
N VAL A 32 -21.62 11.55 8.49
CA VAL A 32 -22.52 12.68 8.71
C VAL A 32 -21.82 13.99 8.40
N ARG A 33 -20.65 14.21 9.00
CA ARG A 33 -19.86 15.43 8.84
C ARG A 33 -18.44 15.24 9.37
N GLU A 34 -17.59 16.21 9.06
CA GLU A 34 -16.22 16.32 9.53
C GLU A 34 -16.09 17.62 10.35
N ARG A 35 -15.34 17.55 11.47
CA ARG A 35 -14.82 18.74 12.14
C ARG A 35 -13.31 18.83 11.94
N VAL A 36 -12.84 19.99 11.53
CA VAL A 36 -11.42 20.23 11.24
C VAL A 36 -10.89 21.32 12.17
N CYS A 37 -9.78 21.01 12.84
CA CYS A 37 -9.02 21.97 13.62
C CYS A 37 -7.66 22.20 12.94
N THR A 38 -7.44 23.40 12.41
CA THR A 38 -6.14 23.87 11.89
C THR A 38 -5.54 24.99 12.73
N ASP A 39 -6.37 25.63 13.57
CA ASP A 39 -5.99 26.65 14.52
C ASP A 39 -6.11 26.12 15.96
N PRO A 40 -4.98 25.96 16.68
CA PRO A 40 -4.94 25.56 18.09
C PRO A 40 -5.85 26.36 19.02
N ALA A 41 -6.13 27.62 18.71
CA ALA A 41 -7.00 28.47 19.51
C ALA A 41 -8.48 28.01 19.48
N GLN A 42 -8.89 27.31 18.42
CA GLN A 42 -10.24 26.77 18.25
C GLN A 42 -10.42 25.39 18.89
N LEU A 43 -9.35 24.78 19.40
CA LEU A 43 -9.37 23.39 19.84
C LEU A 43 -10.37 23.13 20.97
N ASP A 44 -10.49 24.04 21.95
CA ASP A 44 -11.44 23.85 23.06
C ASP A 44 -12.90 23.96 22.59
N ALA A 45 -13.19 24.86 21.64
CA ALA A 45 -14.53 25.00 21.07
C ALA A 45 -14.90 23.77 20.24
N ILE A 46 -13.95 23.23 19.47
CA ILE A 46 -14.14 22.01 18.69
C ILE A 46 -14.32 20.80 19.61
N ASP A 47 -13.55 20.68 20.69
CA ASP A 47 -13.67 19.61 21.69
C ASP A 47 -15.05 19.65 22.38
N ALA A 48 -15.51 20.84 22.78
CA ALA A 48 -16.85 21.00 23.35
C ALA A 48 -17.97 20.62 22.37
N ALA A 49 -17.85 21.03 21.10
CA ALA A 49 -18.81 20.69 20.05
C ALA A 49 -18.78 19.18 19.71
N LEU A 50 -17.60 18.57 19.71
CA LEU A 50 -17.40 17.14 19.52
C LEU A 50 -18.03 16.34 20.66
N ALA A 51 -17.83 16.76 21.92
CA ALA A 51 -18.46 16.13 23.07
C ALA A 51 -20.00 16.19 22.99
N GLN A 52 -20.57 17.27 22.42
CA GLN A 52 -22.00 17.33 22.15
C GLN A 52 -22.43 16.37 21.05
N ASP A 53 -21.72 16.32 19.92
CA ASP A 53 -22.02 15.37 18.84
C ASP A 53 -22.02 13.92 19.33
N LEU A 54 -21.06 13.57 20.20
CA LEU A 54 -20.97 12.24 20.80
C LEU A 54 -22.14 11.94 21.74
N ARG A 55 -22.60 12.94 22.52
CA ARG A 55 -23.83 12.83 23.34
C ARG A 55 -25.10 12.71 22.49
N ASP A 56 -25.11 13.33 21.32
CA ASP A 56 -26.20 13.24 20.35
C ASP A 56 -26.20 11.90 19.58
N GLY A 57 -25.29 10.98 19.92
CA GLY A 57 -25.23 9.62 19.39
C GLY A 57 -24.37 9.46 18.15
N LEU A 58 -23.60 10.48 17.76
CA LEU A 58 -22.59 10.33 16.71
C LEU A 58 -21.34 9.63 17.26
N HIS A 59 -20.57 9.02 16.36
CA HIS A 59 -19.35 8.31 16.69
C HIS A 59 -18.16 8.93 15.97
N ALA A 60 -17.06 9.18 16.69
CA ALA A 60 -15.91 9.89 16.15
C ALA A 60 -14.72 8.98 15.86
N VAL A 61 -14.15 9.16 14.68
CA VAL A 61 -12.79 8.71 14.31
C VAL A 61 -11.88 9.93 14.25
N VAL A 62 -10.74 9.85 14.91
CA VAL A 62 -9.73 10.91 14.99
C VAL A 62 -8.64 10.62 13.97
N VAL A 63 -8.30 11.62 13.15
CA VAL A 63 -7.18 11.57 12.18
C VAL A 63 -6.41 12.87 12.30
N GLY A 64 -5.22 12.82 12.89
CA GLY A 64 -4.41 14.00 13.19
C GLY A 64 -3.09 14.00 12.46
N ASP A 65 -2.83 15.03 11.66
CA ASP A 65 -1.55 15.22 10.98
C ASP A 65 -0.45 15.62 11.97
N TYR A 66 0.76 15.10 11.77
CA TYR A 66 1.92 15.36 12.63
C TYR A 66 2.17 16.86 12.87
N ALA A 67 2.10 17.65 11.80
CA ALA A 67 2.39 19.08 11.85
C ALA A 67 1.34 19.89 12.63
N PHE A 68 0.14 19.35 12.90
CA PHE A 68 -0.79 19.97 13.85
C PHE A 68 -0.19 20.04 15.26
N GLY A 69 0.62 19.04 15.64
CA GLY A 69 1.33 19.05 16.92
C GLY A 69 2.30 20.22 17.06
N ARG A 70 2.95 20.64 15.96
CA ARG A 70 3.81 21.84 15.94
C ARG A 70 2.99 23.09 16.20
N ASN A 71 1.84 23.19 15.54
CA ASN A 71 0.90 24.29 15.70
C ASN A 71 0.46 24.40 17.17
N LEU A 72 0.15 23.27 17.82
CA LEU A 72 -0.17 23.25 19.27
C LEU A 72 0.97 23.79 20.13
N GLN A 73 2.21 23.37 19.89
CA GLN A 73 3.36 23.84 20.66
C GLN A 73 3.66 25.33 20.44
N ARG A 74 3.38 25.86 19.24
CA ARG A 74 3.57 27.27 18.89
C ARG A 74 2.36 28.16 19.20
N ALA A 75 1.21 27.57 19.50
CA ALA A 75 -0.09 28.25 19.55
C ALA A 75 -0.36 29.12 18.30
N GLN A 76 -0.05 28.59 17.11
CA GLN A 76 -0.18 29.29 15.83
C GLN A 76 -1.01 28.46 14.83
N PRO A 77 -1.83 29.10 13.99
CA PRO A 77 -2.57 28.41 12.94
C PRO A 77 -1.63 27.88 11.84
N GLY A 78 -2.08 26.85 11.12
CA GLY A 78 -1.38 26.33 9.96
C GLY A 78 -2.30 25.54 9.03
N HIS A 79 -1.73 24.80 8.08
CA HIS A 79 -2.52 24.02 7.11
C HIS A 79 -2.75 22.56 7.53
N ALA A 80 -1.95 22.04 8.46
CA ALA A 80 -2.04 20.65 8.90
C ALA A 80 -3.27 20.43 9.81
N PRO A 81 -4.22 19.57 9.42
CA PRO A 81 -5.47 19.42 10.14
C PRO A 81 -5.41 18.33 11.23
N LEU A 82 -6.13 18.57 12.32
CA LEU A 82 -6.72 17.53 13.15
C LEU A 82 -8.18 17.36 12.77
N ARG A 83 -8.54 16.16 12.30
CA ARG A 83 -9.88 15.84 11.80
C ARG A 83 -10.61 14.90 12.74
N PHE A 84 -11.89 15.18 12.92
CA PHE A 84 -12.86 14.30 13.58
C PHE A 84 -13.93 13.93 12.56
N LEU A 85 -13.88 12.68 12.10
CA LEU A 85 -14.85 12.12 11.16
C LEU A 85 -16.02 11.56 11.97
N LEU A 86 -17.22 12.10 11.76
CA LEU A 86 -18.42 11.75 12.52
C LEU A 86 -19.35 10.87 11.72
N TYR A 87 -19.72 9.74 12.31
CA TYR A 87 -20.55 8.71 11.72
C TYR A 87 -21.80 8.46 12.56
N ALA A 88 -22.90 8.10 11.90
CA ALA A 88 -24.17 7.81 12.55
C ALA A 88 -24.18 6.43 13.25
N ARG A 89 -23.27 5.52 12.90
CA ARG A 89 -23.23 4.15 13.44
C ARG A 89 -21.80 3.72 13.72
N CYS A 90 -21.62 2.94 14.79
CA CYS A 90 -20.38 2.24 15.12
C CYS A 90 -20.72 0.81 15.55
N GLU A 91 -20.37 -0.17 14.72
CA GLU A 91 -20.52 -1.60 15.03
C GLU A 91 -19.21 -2.13 15.60
N ARG A 92 -19.28 -2.89 16.70
CA ARG A 92 -18.12 -3.61 17.22
C ARG A 92 -18.08 -5.00 16.63
N LEU A 93 -16.93 -5.40 16.11
CA LEU A 93 -16.76 -6.66 15.37
C LEU A 93 -15.62 -7.50 15.96
N SER A 94 -15.75 -8.82 15.90
CA SER A 94 -14.63 -9.75 16.05
C SER A 94 -13.75 -9.74 14.79
N ARG A 95 -12.55 -10.31 14.87
CA ARG A 95 -11.68 -10.47 13.69
C ARG A 95 -12.35 -11.26 12.57
N ASP A 96 -13.05 -12.35 12.89
CA ASP A 96 -13.74 -13.19 11.90
C ASP A 96 -14.88 -12.43 11.21
N GLU A 97 -15.59 -11.57 11.96
CA GLU A 97 -16.64 -10.70 11.42
C GLU A 97 -16.05 -9.62 10.49
N VAL A 98 -14.87 -9.07 10.83
CA VAL A 98 -14.12 -8.16 9.94
C VAL A 98 -13.65 -8.89 8.68
N ASP A 99 -13.13 -10.12 8.80
CA ASP A 99 -12.70 -10.94 7.66
C ASP A 99 -13.87 -11.20 6.69
N ALA A 100 -15.03 -11.58 7.23
CA ALA A 100 -16.25 -11.79 6.45
C ALA A 100 -16.71 -10.50 5.76
N TRP A 101 -16.71 -9.37 6.48
CA TRP A 101 -17.09 -8.07 5.93
C TRP A 101 -16.16 -7.66 4.79
N LEU A 102 -14.84 -7.74 4.98
CA LEU A 102 -13.85 -7.42 3.94
C LEU A 102 -13.98 -8.34 2.72
N ALA A 103 -14.19 -9.65 2.94
CA ALA A 103 -14.38 -10.61 1.86
C ALA A 103 -15.63 -10.31 1.02
N GLN A 104 -16.73 -9.90 1.68
CA GLN A 104 -17.96 -9.50 1.02
C GLN A 104 -17.75 -8.25 0.15
N GLN A 105 -17.04 -7.23 0.67
CA GLN A 105 -16.78 -5.99 -0.08
C GLN A 105 -15.81 -6.20 -1.25
N ASP A 106 -14.88 -7.16 -1.15
CA ASP A 106 -13.90 -7.47 -2.19
C ASP A 106 -14.39 -8.54 -3.21
N GLY A 107 -15.64 -9.01 -3.07
CA GLY A 107 -16.24 -9.97 -4.00
C GLY A 107 -15.77 -11.43 -3.83
N GLY A 108 -15.18 -11.81 -2.70
CA GLY A 108 -14.80 -13.21 -2.45
C GLY A 108 -13.84 -13.45 -1.28
N GLY A 109 -13.64 -14.74 -0.97
CA GLY A 109 -12.80 -15.21 0.14
C GLY A 109 -11.31 -14.91 -0.04
N THR A 110 -10.75 -15.12 -1.23
CA THR A 110 -9.35 -14.77 -1.53
C THR A 110 -9.24 -13.26 -1.80
N PRO A 111 -8.24 -12.55 -1.25
CA PRO A 111 -8.01 -11.15 -1.57
C PRO A 111 -7.83 -10.93 -3.08
N SER A 112 -8.55 -9.98 -3.66
CA SER A 112 -8.39 -9.57 -5.05
C SER A 112 -6.96 -9.11 -5.33
N ILE A 113 -6.57 -9.10 -6.60
CA ILE A 113 -5.27 -8.57 -7.01
C ILE A 113 -5.22 -7.07 -6.74
N ALA A 114 -4.25 -6.66 -5.94
CA ALA A 114 -4.02 -5.27 -5.58
C ALA A 114 -2.59 -5.11 -5.05
N GLY A 115 -2.02 -3.92 -5.22
CA GLY A 115 -0.65 -3.66 -4.84
C GLY A 115 -0.21 -2.27 -5.22
N VAL A 116 1.10 -2.05 -5.15
CA VAL A 116 1.73 -0.80 -5.54
C VAL A 116 2.70 -1.00 -6.70
N ALA A 117 2.86 0.03 -7.52
CA ALA A 117 3.80 0.08 -8.61
C ALA A 117 4.62 1.38 -8.57
N HIS A 118 5.75 1.40 -9.26
CA HIS A 118 6.60 2.57 -9.47
C HIS A 118 7.02 3.25 -8.15
N VAL A 119 7.40 2.45 -7.14
CA VAL A 119 7.79 2.97 -5.83
C VAL A 119 9.05 3.83 -5.95
N ALA A 120 8.94 5.10 -5.58
CA ALA A 120 10.02 6.09 -5.63
C ALA A 120 10.23 6.73 -4.26
N LYS A 121 11.49 6.93 -3.86
CA LYS A 121 11.87 7.60 -2.62
C LYS A 121 11.92 9.10 -2.84
N SER A 122 11.50 9.90 -1.86
CA SER A 122 11.59 11.36 -1.91
C SER A 122 13.01 11.90 -1.71
N VAL A 123 13.97 11.03 -1.38
CA VAL A 123 15.38 11.38 -1.16
C VAL A 123 16.29 10.39 -1.89
N SER A 124 17.41 10.89 -2.41
CA SER A 124 18.52 10.05 -2.87
C SER A 124 19.34 9.54 -1.68
N ARG A 125 20.26 8.61 -1.95
CA ARG A 125 21.21 8.13 -0.92
C ARG A 125 22.07 9.27 -0.36
N ASP A 126 22.63 10.11 -1.21
CA ASP A 126 23.48 11.22 -0.78
C ASP A 126 22.70 12.25 0.05
N ALA A 127 21.45 12.53 -0.33
CA ALA A 127 20.58 13.42 0.43
C ALA A 127 20.22 12.85 1.80
N PHE A 128 19.99 11.53 1.89
CA PHE A 128 19.81 10.85 3.17
C PHE A 128 21.04 11.02 4.06
N ASP A 129 22.24 10.74 3.54
CA ASP A 129 23.49 10.84 4.32
C ASP A 129 23.77 12.27 4.80
N ALA A 130 23.51 13.27 3.94
CA ALA A 130 23.60 14.68 4.31
C ALA A 130 22.62 15.05 5.43
N ALA A 131 21.38 14.56 5.37
CA ALA A 131 20.38 14.78 6.41
C ALA A 131 20.79 14.15 7.76
N ILE A 132 21.34 12.93 7.75
CA ILE A 132 21.88 12.31 8.96
C ILE A 132 23.05 13.12 9.52
N GLY A 133 23.92 13.66 8.67
CA GLY A 133 24.97 14.60 9.06
C GLY A 133 24.43 15.83 9.79
N ALA A 134 23.40 16.48 9.23
CA ALA A 134 22.74 17.64 9.83
C ALA A 134 22.08 17.31 11.18
N VAL A 135 21.47 16.12 11.31
CA VAL A 135 20.95 15.65 12.60
C VAL A 135 22.07 15.50 13.61
N HIS A 136 23.19 14.85 13.27
CA HIS A 136 24.33 14.72 14.19
C HIS A 136 24.89 16.06 14.64
N ASP A 137 24.96 17.04 13.75
CA ASP A 137 25.41 18.39 14.12
C ASP A 137 24.49 19.05 15.15
N ALA A 138 23.16 18.90 14.98
CA ALA A 138 22.19 19.36 15.97
C ALA A 138 22.31 18.62 17.32
N LEU A 139 22.55 17.30 17.29
CA LEU A 139 22.76 16.51 18.51
C LEU A 139 24.05 16.94 19.24
N ARG A 140 25.15 17.19 18.52
CA ARG A 140 26.42 17.69 19.09
C ARG A 140 26.28 19.09 19.68
N ALA A 141 25.45 19.93 19.07
CA ALA A 141 25.13 21.26 19.59
C ALA A 141 24.26 21.22 20.85
N GLY A 142 23.68 20.06 21.19
CA GLY A 142 22.76 19.91 22.31
C GLY A 142 21.34 20.44 22.02
N ASP A 143 21.00 20.68 20.75
CA ASP A 143 19.67 21.14 20.36
C ASP A 143 18.60 20.06 20.55
N SER A 144 19.01 18.79 20.48
CA SER A 144 18.15 17.63 20.71
C SER A 144 18.97 16.44 21.21
N TYR A 145 18.33 15.47 21.85
CA TYR A 145 18.91 14.19 22.26
C TYR A 145 18.71 13.09 21.20
N GLN A 146 17.64 13.20 20.42
CA GLN A 146 17.28 12.26 19.37
C GLN A 146 16.37 12.97 18.38
N VAL A 147 16.56 12.71 17.09
CA VAL A 147 15.63 13.14 16.04
C VAL A 147 15.16 11.91 15.27
N ASN A 148 13.85 11.72 15.15
CA ASN A 148 13.34 10.70 14.24
C ASN A 148 13.34 11.26 12.82
N TYR A 149 14.36 10.95 12.01
CA TYR A 149 14.44 11.43 10.62
C TYR A 149 13.60 10.54 9.69
N THR A 150 12.87 11.16 8.76
CA THR A 150 11.95 10.44 7.88
C THR A 150 11.98 10.95 6.44
N TYR A 151 11.62 10.07 5.50
CA TYR A 151 11.39 10.40 4.09
C TYR A 151 10.12 9.68 3.59
N ARG A 152 9.71 9.94 2.34
CA ARG A 152 8.48 9.40 1.75
C ARG A 152 8.77 8.41 0.64
N LEU A 153 7.93 7.39 0.55
CA LEU A 153 7.76 6.52 -0.60
C LEU A 153 6.50 6.98 -1.34
N ASN A 154 6.64 7.34 -2.60
CA ASN A 154 5.55 7.67 -3.52
C ASN A 154 5.34 6.49 -4.46
N PHE A 155 4.11 6.18 -4.83
CA PHE A 155 3.79 5.02 -5.66
C PHE A 155 2.42 5.14 -6.33
N ASP A 156 2.22 4.36 -7.37
CA ASP A 156 0.91 4.10 -7.96
C ASP A 156 0.23 2.93 -7.24
N VAL A 157 -1.10 2.96 -7.15
CA VAL A 157 -1.92 1.86 -6.65
C VAL A 157 -2.67 1.21 -7.80
N PHE A 158 -2.62 -0.12 -7.87
CA PHE A 158 -3.49 -0.92 -8.73
C PHE A 158 -4.39 -1.83 -7.89
N GLY A 159 -5.56 -2.17 -8.43
CA GLY A 159 -6.63 -2.79 -7.65
C GLY A 159 -7.33 -1.78 -6.73
N THR A 160 -8.23 -2.25 -5.86
CA THR A 160 -8.96 -1.37 -4.95
C THR A 160 -8.18 -1.12 -3.66
N PRO A 161 -8.31 0.06 -3.02
CA PRO A 161 -7.74 0.31 -1.68
C PRO A 161 -8.12 -0.75 -0.64
N LEU A 162 -9.34 -1.28 -0.74
CA LEU A 162 -9.84 -2.34 0.14
C LEU A 162 -9.07 -3.66 -0.08
N ALA A 163 -8.87 -4.08 -1.33
CA ALA A 163 -8.07 -5.27 -1.65
C ALA A 163 -6.61 -5.10 -1.23
N LEU A 164 -6.04 -3.90 -1.41
CA LEU A 164 -4.70 -3.55 -0.93
C LEU A 164 -4.62 -3.71 0.59
N TYR A 165 -5.60 -3.18 1.34
CA TYR A 165 -5.68 -3.36 2.78
C TYR A 165 -5.75 -4.83 3.18
N ARG A 166 -6.59 -5.64 2.52
CA ARG A 166 -6.70 -7.09 2.78
C ARG A 166 -5.36 -7.82 2.63
N ARG A 167 -4.55 -7.44 1.64
CA ARG A 167 -3.22 -8.00 1.42
C ARG A 167 -2.21 -7.56 2.48
N LEU A 168 -2.18 -6.26 2.79
CA LEU A 168 -1.26 -5.70 3.79
C LEU A 168 -1.57 -6.22 5.21
N ARG A 169 -2.85 -6.29 5.60
CA ARG A 169 -3.24 -6.82 6.92
C ARG A 169 -2.93 -8.31 7.09
N ALA A 170 -3.05 -9.10 6.02
CA ALA A 170 -2.70 -10.52 6.06
C ALA A 170 -1.20 -10.72 6.26
N ARG A 171 -0.37 -9.87 5.62
CA ARG A 171 1.08 -9.86 5.78
C ARG A 171 1.51 -9.38 7.17
N GLN A 172 0.79 -8.42 7.75
CA GLN A 172 1.16 -7.84 9.03
C GLN A 172 -0.07 -7.54 9.90
N PRO A 173 -0.58 -8.56 10.63
CA PRO A 173 -1.63 -8.36 11.62
C PRO A 173 -1.15 -7.40 12.71
N VAL A 174 -1.97 -6.41 13.03
CA VAL A 174 -1.68 -5.42 14.08
C VAL A 174 -2.95 -5.07 14.86
N ARG A 175 -2.77 -4.57 16.07
CA ARG A 175 -3.84 -4.14 16.97
C ARG A 175 -4.50 -2.82 16.59
N TYR A 176 -3.78 -1.95 15.85
CA TYR A 176 -4.25 -0.61 15.50
C TYR A 176 -4.33 -0.41 13.98
N GLY A 177 -4.86 -1.40 13.27
CA GLY A 177 -5.13 -1.31 11.84
C GLY A 177 -6.24 -0.30 11.55
N ALA A 178 -6.20 0.35 10.39
CA ALA A 178 -7.28 1.22 9.93
C ALA A 178 -7.46 1.18 8.42
N LEU A 179 -8.70 1.10 7.96
CA LEU A 179 -9.10 1.33 6.57
C LEU A 179 -10.17 2.42 6.56
N ILE A 180 -9.84 3.60 6.04
CA ILE A 180 -10.73 4.77 6.06
C ILE A 180 -10.97 5.22 4.63
N ALA A 181 -12.22 5.09 4.17
CA ALA A 181 -12.69 5.72 2.94
C ALA A 181 -13.15 7.15 3.29
N LEU A 182 -12.34 8.14 2.93
CA LEU A 182 -12.65 9.54 3.19
C LEU A 182 -13.71 10.06 2.20
N PRO A 183 -14.43 11.14 2.55
CA PRO A 183 -15.19 11.89 1.57
C PRO A 183 -14.28 12.34 0.40
N GLY A 184 -14.81 12.32 -0.83
CA GLY A 184 -14.04 12.72 -2.02
C GLY A 184 -13.08 11.66 -2.55
N ASP A 185 -13.30 10.38 -2.22
CA ASP A 185 -12.54 9.23 -2.75
C ASP A 185 -11.05 9.20 -2.36
N ALA A 186 -10.60 9.95 -1.35
CA ALA A 186 -9.31 9.73 -0.73
C ALA A 186 -9.36 8.57 0.28
N TRP A 187 -8.25 7.89 0.55
CA TRP A 187 -8.21 6.75 1.47
C TRP A 187 -7.02 6.80 2.43
N VAL A 188 -7.21 6.21 3.61
CA VAL A 188 -6.13 5.90 4.55
C VAL A 188 -6.10 4.39 4.76
N VAL A 189 -4.92 3.80 4.59
CA VAL A 189 -4.68 2.36 4.79
C VAL A 189 -3.54 2.22 5.80
N SER A 190 -3.83 1.74 7.01
CA SER A 190 -2.90 1.71 8.13
C SER A 190 -2.76 0.32 8.72
N CYS A 191 -1.52 -0.12 8.94
CA CYS A 191 -1.18 -1.30 9.72
C CYS A 191 -0.23 -0.91 10.87
N SER A 192 -0.67 0.03 11.70
CA SER A 192 0.13 0.55 12.81
C SER A 192 0.22 -0.43 13.99
N PRO A 193 1.44 -0.72 14.49
CA PRO A 193 1.65 -1.52 15.69
C PRO A 193 1.73 -0.68 16.99
N GLU A 194 1.89 0.65 16.92
CA GLU A 194 2.27 1.46 18.08
C GLU A 194 1.07 2.18 18.71
N LEU A 195 0.87 1.99 20.02
CA LEU A 195 -0.07 2.79 20.79
C LEU A 195 0.55 4.15 21.11
N PHE A 196 -0.07 5.22 20.63
CA PHE A 196 0.29 6.57 21.08
C PHE A 196 -0.21 6.77 22.51
N VAL A 197 -1.53 6.73 22.72
CA VAL A 197 -2.14 6.89 24.04
C VAL A 197 -3.55 6.32 24.06
N GLU A 198 -3.92 5.69 25.17
CA GLU A 198 -5.25 5.15 25.42
C GLU A 198 -5.72 5.57 26.82
N LYS A 199 -7.00 5.97 26.92
CA LYS A 199 -7.71 6.12 28.18
C LYS A 199 -8.83 5.09 28.24
N GLN A 200 -8.80 4.26 29.29
CA GLN A 200 -9.89 3.37 29.66
C GLN A 200 -10.28 3.62 31.12
N GLY A 201 -11.46 4.21 31.33
CA GLY A 201 -11.89 4.67 32.65
C GLY A 201 -10.87 5.64 33.24
N ASP A 202 -10.32 5.25 34.39
CA ASP A 202 -9.36 6.04 35.17
C ASP A 202 -7.89 5.79 34.78
N VAL A 203 -7.62 4.93 33.81
CA VAL A 203 -6.26 4.54 33.43
C VAL A 203 -5.89 5.16 32.09
N LEU A 204 -4.79 5.92 32.09
CA LEU A 204 -4.11 6.40 30.89
C LEU A 204 -2.90 5.49 30.63
N ARG A 205 -2.74 5.03 29.38
CA ARG A 205 -1.66 4.12 28.97
C ARG A 205 -1.00 4.61 27.69
N ALA A 206 0.32 4.53 27.64
CA ALA A 206 1.13 4.69 26.42
C ALA A 206 2.09 3.51 26.30
N ARG A 207 2.36 3.05 25.07
CA ARG A 207 3.27 1.91 24.83
C ARG A 207 4.28 2.24 23.73
N PRO A 208 5.36 2.98 24.05
CA PRO A 208 6.41 3.25 23.08
C PRO A 208 7.07 1.97 22.60
N MET A 209 7.50 1.99 21.34
CA MET A 209 8.31 0.93 20.76
C MET A 209 9.63 1.47 20.20
N LYS A 210 10.74 0.87 20.64
CA LYS A 210 12.10 1.15 20.15
C LYS A 210 12.95 -0.09 20.26
N GLY A 211 13.71 -0.34 19.20
CA GLY A 211 14.49 -1.54 18.99
C GLY A 211 13.74 -2.58 18.15
N THR A 212 14.38 -2.98 17.06
CA THR A 212 13.81 -3.89 16.06
C THR A 212 14.88 -4.90 15.66
N ALA A 213 14.50 -6.17 15.58
CA ALA A 213 15.37 -7.23 15.02
C ALA A 213 14.58 -8.02 13.98
N PRO A 214 15.21 -8.53 12.90
CA PRO A 214 14.52 -9.37 11.92
C PRO A 214 14.08 -10.70 12.55
N ARG A 215 12.97 -11.27 12.07
CA ARG A 215 12.60 -12.66 12.36
C ARG A 215 13.45 -13.63 11.53
N SER A 216 13.77 -14.79 12.09
CA SER A 216 14.34 -15.91 11.33
C SER A 216 13.31 -17.03 11.15
N ALA A 217 13.44 -17.78 10.04
CA ALA A 217 12.71 -19.02 9.84
C ALA A 217 13.30 -20.17 10.69
N ASP A 218 14.58 -20.06 11.08
CA ASP A 218 15.21 -20.98 12.02
C ASP A 218 14.80 -20.60 13.47
N PRO A 219 14.15 -21.50 14.23
CA PRO A 219 13.69 -21.19 15.58
C PRO A 219 14.80 -20.85 16.58
N GLY A 220 16.01 -21.41 16.40
CA GLY A 220 17.14 -21.15 17.28
C GLY A 220 17.72 -19.76 17.05
N GLU A 221 17.91 -19.38 15.78
CA GLU A 221 18.31 -18.03 15.40
C GLU A 221 17.25 -16.98 15.79
N ASP A 222 15.96 -17.29 15.60
CA ASP A 222 14.87 -16.38 15.93
C ASP A 222 14.81 -16.09 17.43
N ALA A 223 14.98 -17.13 18.27
CA ALA A 223 15.05 -16.98 19.72
C ALA A 223 16.31 -16.22 20.16
N ALA A 224 17.46 -16.46 19.50
CA ALA A 224 18.70 -15.74 19.77
C ALA A 224 18.57 -14.24 19.42
N ALA A 225 17.91 -13.91 18.30
CA ALA A 225 17.65 -12.53 17.91
C ALA A 225 16.75 -11.81 18.94
N ALA A 226 15.71 -12.48 19.46
CA ALA A 226 14.86 -11.92 20.51
C ALA A 226 15.64 -11.69 21.82
N ALA A 227 16.45 -12.66 22.24
CA ALA A 227 17.27 -12.56 23.45
C ALA A 227 18.34 -11.47 23.33
N PHE A 228 18.96 -11.35 22.15
CA PHE A 228 19.89 -10.27 21.83
C PHE A 228 19.18 -8.93 21.94
N LEU A 229 18.04 -8.73 21.26
CA LEU A 229 17.29 -7.48 21.32
C LEU A 229 16.92 -7.10 22.76
N ALA A 230 16.47 -8.07 23.55
CA ALA A 230 16.09 -7.84 24.95
C ALA A 230 17.27 -7.40 25.85
N SER A 231 18.49 -7.85 25.53
CA SER A 231 19.69 -7.62 26.36
C SER A 231 20.63 -6.55 25.82
N ASP A 232 20.45 -6.14 24.57
CA ASP A 232 21.32 -5.19 23.89
C ASP A 232 21.35 -3.81 24.58
N PRO A 233 22.53 -3.32 25.01
CA PRO A 233 22.65 -2.07 25.75
C PRO A 233 22.17 -0.84 24.96
N LYS A 234 22.39 -0.81 23.63
CA LYS A 234 22.00 0.33 22.79
C LYS A 234 20.47 0.44 22.71
N ASN A 235 19.81 -0.65 22.33
CA ASN A 235 18.35 -0.71 22.23
C ASN A 235 17.67 -0.39 23.56
N ARG A 236 18.20 -0.89 24.67
CA ARG A 236 17.68 -0.57 26.01
C ARG A 236 17.87 0.90 26.37
N ALA A 237 19.02 1.50 26.05
CA ALA A 237 19.27 2.91 26.31
C ALA A 237 18.30 3.82 25.55
N GLU A 238 18.10 3.56 24.25
CA GLU A 238 17.11 4.27 23.43
C GLU A 238 15.69 4.11 24.01
N ASN A 239 15.31 2.89 24.38
CA ASN A 239 13.99 2.63 24.93
C ASN A 239 13.75 3.34 26.27
N VAL A 240 14.72 3.32 27.20
CA VAL A 240 14.64 4.06 28.48
C VAL A 240 14.45 5.55 28.24
N MET A 241 15.24 6.13 27.33
CA MET A 241 15.15 7.55 27.01
C MET A 241 13.75 7.93 26.53
N ILE A 242 13.13 7.11 25.68
CA ILE A 242 11.75 7.32 25.21
C ILE A 242 10.73 7.12 26.34
N VAL A 243 10.93 6.13 27.21
CA VAL A 243 10.07 5.92 28.38
C VAL A 243 10.09 7.15 29.29
N ASP A 244 11.26 7.73 29.56
CA ASP A 244 11.38 8.93 30.39
C ASP A 244 10.73 10.16 29.74
N LEU A 245 10.87 10.32 28.42
CA LEU A 245 10.15 11.34 27.66
C LEU A 245 8.63 11.20 27.84
N LEU A 246 8.09 9.99 27.66
CA LEU A 246 6.65 9.76 27.78
C LEU A 246 6.15 9.86 29.21
N ARG A 247 6.93 9.45 30.22
CA ARG A 247 6.58 9.68 31.64
C ARG A 247 6.42 11.17 31.93
N ASN A 248 7.34 11.99 31.43
CA ASN A 248 7.27 13.44 31.59
C ASN A 248 6.04 14.03 30.90
N ASP A 249 5.75 13.63 29.66
CA ASP A 249 4.57 14.08 28.93
C ASP A 249 3.26 13.65 29.62
N VAL A 250 3.13 12.36 29.98
CA VAL A 250 1.97 11.79 30.68
C VAL A 250 1.73 12.47 32.03
N SER A 251 2.79 12.82 32.77
CA SER A 251 2.68 13.46 34.08
C SER A 251 1.90 14.78 34.07
N ARG A 252 1.86 15.49 32.92
CA ARG A 252 1.18 16.79 32.78
C ARG A 252 -0.34 16.68 32.91
N ILE A 253 -0.90 15.51 32.62
CA ILE A 253 -2.34 15.22 32.63
C ILE A 253 -2.72 14.04 33.54
N ALA A 254 -1.75 13.52 34.30
CA ALA A 254 -1.96 12.45 35.25
C ALA A 254 -2.29 12.99 36.65
N ARG A 255 -2.97 12.17 37.47
CA ARG A 255 -3.04 12.37 38.91
C ARG A 255 -1.64 12.28 39.51
N THR A 256 -1.30 13.24 40.36
CA THR A 256 0.01 13.32 41.02
C THR A 256 0.36 12.00 41.70
N GLY A 257 1.59 11.51 41.47
CA GLY A 257 2.11 10.28 42.09
C GLY A 257 1.62 8.97 41.47
N THR A 258 0.83 9.00 40.39
CA THR A 258 0.27 7.77 39.79
C THR A 258 1.03 7.24 38.57
N VAL A 259 1.99 8.00 38.02
CA VAL A 259 2.79 7.59 36.86
C VAL A 259 3.71 6.44 37.24
N LYS A 260 3.54 5.29 36.57
CA LYS A 260 4.29 4.05 36.79
C LYS A 260 4.70 3.42 35.46
N VAL A 261 5.71 2.57 35.50
CA VAL A 261 6.21 1.81 34.35
C VAL A 261 6.10 0.32 34.66
N PRO A 262 4.93 -0.31 34.47
CA PRO A 262 4.71 -1.70 34.90
C PRO A 262 5.51 -2.73 34.09
N ALA A 263 5.94 -2.39 32.87
CA ALA A 263 6.73 -3.26 32.02
C ALA A 263 7.78 -2.46 31.23
N LEU A 264 9.02 -2.95 31.24
CA LEU A 264 10.16 -2.41 30.48
C LEU A 264 10.75 -3.50 29.59
N PHE A 265 11.15 -3.13 28.38
CA PHE A 265 11.90 -3.98 27.43
C PHE A 265 11.21 -5.30 27.07
N SER A 266 9.88 -5.28 26.97
CA SER A 266 9.10 -6.44 26.54
C SER A 266 9.33 -6.67 25.04
N VAL A 267 9.87 -7.81 24.67
CA VAL A 267 10.08 -8.17 23.26
C VAL A 267 8.86 -8.93 22.73
N GLU A 268 8.20 -8.36 21.74
CA GLU A 268 6.96 -8.88 21.15
C GLU A 268 7.19 -9.36 19.71
N PRO A 269 6.62 -10.52 19.33
CA PRO A 269 6.70 -11.02 17.96
C PRO A 269 5.75 -10.28 17.03
N TYR A 270 6.28 -9.78 15.91
CA TYR A 270 5.50 -9.44 14.72
C TYR A 270 5.90 -10.38 13.57
N ALA A 271 5.18 -10.30 12.44
CA ALA A 271 5.33 -11.24 11.32
C ALA A 271 6.76 -11.30 10.75
N SER A 272 7.40 -10.14 10.55
CA SER A 272 8.74 -10.04 9.95
C SER A 272 9.82 -9.52 10.89
N VAL A 273 9.44 -8.99 12.06
CA VAL A 273 10.37 -8.41 13.03
C VAL A 273 9.99 -8.74 14.48
N TRP A 274 10.98 -8.78 15.36
CA TRP A 274 10.83 -8.58 16.80
C TRP A 274 10.80 -7.10 17.11
N GLN A 275 9.95 -6.70 18.06
CA GLN A 275 9.86 -5.30 18.50
C GLN A 275 9.98 -5.24 20.02
N MET A 276 10.82 -4.34 20.53
CA MET A 276 10.85 -4.04 21.95
C MET A 276 9.87 -2.92 22.29
N THR A 277 9.02 -3.17 23.28
CA THR A 277 8.00 -2.26 23.81
C THR A 277 8.18 -2.04 25.31
N SER A 278 7.74 -0.87 25.79
CA SER A 278 7.63 -0.56 27.21
C SER A 278 6.26 0.01 27.49
N THR A 279 5.77 -0.06 28.73
CA THR A 279 4.43 0.43 29.08
C THR A 279 4.53 1.49 30.15
N VAL A 280 3.93 2.66 29.89
CA VAL A 280 3.74 3.74 30.86
C VAL A 280 2.25 3.81 31.18
N GLU A 281 1.92 3.78 32.46
CA GLU A 281 0.54 3.94 32.94
C GLU A 281 0.46 5.08 33.95
N ALA A 282 -0.67 5.76 33.98
CA ALA A 282 -0.98 6.76 34.99
C ALA A 282 -2.48 6.82 35.28
N GLY A 283 -2.83 7.32 36.46
CA GLY A 283 -4.22 7.65 36.77
C GLY A 283 -4.64 8.91 36.01
N TRP A 284 -5.76 8.85 35.29
CA TRP A 284 -6.37 10.00 34.64
C TRP A 284 -6.71 11.08 35.67
N ARG A 285 -6.44 12.34 35.34
CA ARG A 285 -6.77 13.50 36.19
C ARG A 285 -8.17 14.02 35.88
N ASP A 286 -9.01 14.05 36.91
CA ASP A 286 -10.39 14.54 36.82
C ASP A 286 -10.47 15.96 36.24
N GLY A 287 -11.54 16.22 35.47
CA GLY A 287 -11.73 17.48 34.76
C GLY A 287 -10.81 17.74 33.58
N THR A 288 -9.91 16.81 33.24
CA THR A 288 -9.06 16.94 32.04
C THR A 288 -9.89 16.69 30.78
N THR A 289 -9.77 17.57 29.78
CA THR A 289 -10.47 17.46 28.49
C THR A 289 -9.60 16.76 27.44
N PHE A 290 -10.21 16.36 26.31
CA PHE A 290 -9.46 15.75 25.21
C PHE A 290 -8.52 16.78 24.55
N ALA A 291 -8.95 18.04 24.42
CA ALA A 291 -8.11 19.15 23.97
C ALA A 291 -6.86 19.35 24.85
N GLN A 292 -7.01 19.27 26.18
CA GLN A 292 -5.88 19.38 27.10
C GLN A 292 -4.92 18.18 26.96
N MET A 293 -5.44 16.98 26.74
CA MET A 293 -4.62 15.80 26.45
C MET A 293 -3.81 15.99 25.16
N LEU A 294 -4.43 16.45 24.08
CA LEU A 294 -3.74 16.70 22.82
C LEU A 294 -2.63 17.74 22.97
N ARG A 295 -2.88 18.87 23.65
CA ARG A 295 -1.84 19.88 23.90
C ARG A 295 -0.65 19.35 24.70
N ALA A 296 -0.91 18.44 25.65
CA ALA A 296 0.14 17.87 26.47
C ALA A 296 0.97 16.84 25.71
N LEU A 297 0.32 15.96 24.95
CA LEU A 297 0.95 14.75 24.42
C LEU A 297 1.27 14.79 22.92
N PHE A 298 0.50 15.53 22.10
CA PHE A 298 0.60 15.48 20.63
C PHE A 298 1.68 16.43 20.06
N PRO A 299 2.47 15.99 19.05
CA PRO A 299 2.53 14.64 18.49
C PRO A 299 3.34 13.71 19.40
N CYS A 300 3.28 12.41 19.13
CA CYS A 300 3.92 11.40 19.98
C CYS A 300 5.43 11.67 20.09
N GLY A 301 5.93 11.76 21.34
CA GLY A 301 7.34 12.00 21.61
C GLY A 301 8.26 10.90 21.08
N SER A 302 7.84 9.62 21.12
CA SER A 302 8.61 8.45 20.69
C SER A 302 9.04 8.48 19.22
N ILE A 303 8.29 9.21 18.39
CA ILE A 303 8.47 9.28 16.93
C ILE A 303 8.81 10.70 16.45
N THR A 304 9.11 11.59 17.40
CA THR A 304 9.56 12.96 17.16
C THR A 304 11.00 13.12 17.65
N GLY A 305 11.19 13.02 18.97
CA GLY A 305 12.44 13.34 19.66
C GLY A 305 12.25 14.36 20.79
N ALA A 306 13.35 14.73 21.43
CA ALA A 306 13.35 15.56 22.65
C ALA A 306 14.51 16.56 22.65
N PRO A 307 14.32 17.81 23.14
CA PRO A 307 13.05 18.45 23.52
C PRO A 307 12.10 18.66 22.32
N LYS A 308 10.83 18.28 22.47
CA LYS A 308 9.81 18.20 21.40
C LYS A 308 9.77 19.45 20.51
N TYR A 309 9.67 20.64 21.11
CA TYR A 309 9.59 21.91 20.38
C TYR A 309 10.77 22.09 19.39
N LYS A 310 12.00 22.04 19.90
CA LYS A 310 13.22 22.28 19.10
C LYS A 310 13.43 21.18 18.06
N THR A 311 13.16 19.91 18.43
CA THR A 311 13.27 18.79 17.50
C THR A 311 12.32 18.93 16.30
N MET A 312 11.09 19.43 16.51
CA MET A 312 10.16 19.68 15.40
C MET A 312 10.67 20.77 14.44
N GLU A 313 11.35 21.80 14.95
CA GLU A 313 11.97 22.83 14.08
C GLU A 313 13.12 22.26 13.25
N LEU A 314 13.94 21.39 13.84
CA LEU A 314 14.99 20.67 13.12
C LEU A 314 14.42 19.76 12.04
N ILE A 315 13.35 19.03 12.35
CA ILE A 315 12.65 18.16 11.39
C ILE A 315 12.15 18.98 10.20
N ASP A 316 11.49 20.13 10.44
CA ASP A 316 11.01 21.01 9.37
C ASP A 316 12.15 21.54 8.49
N ALA A 317 13.36 21.72 9.04
CA ALA A 317 14.52 22.21 8.31
C ALA A 317 15.28 21.11 7.54
N ILE A 318 15.28 19.88 8.07
CA ILE A 318 16.10 18.76 7.56
C ILE A 318 15.30 17.88 6.58
N GLU A 319 14.00 17.66 6.82
CA GLU A 319 13.19 16.81 5.95
C GLU A 319 12.76 17.54 4.66
N SER A 320 12.90 16.86 3.52
CA SER A 320 12.56 17.43 2.20
C SER A 320 11.06 17.66 1.97
N THR A 321 10.20 17.01 2.74
CA THR A 321 8.75 17.01 2.54
C THR A 321 8.01 16.98 3.88
N PRO A 322 6.80 17.57 3.97
CA PRO A 322 6.00 17.50 5.18
C PRO A 322 5.58 16.05 5.50
N ARG A 323 5.32 15.77 6.77
CA ARG A 323 4.86 14.42 7.19
C ARG A 323 3.40 14.13 6.91
N GLY A 324 2.55 15.15 6.90
CA GLY A 324 1.09 14.96 6.84
C GLY A 324 0.62 14.02 7.95
N LEU A 325 -0.17 13.02 7.60
CA LEU A 325 -0.65 12.00 8.54
C LEU A 325 0.48 11.12 9.10
N TYR A 326 1.58 10.91 8.38
CA TYR A 326 2.66 10.04 8.87
C TYR A 326 3.26 10.57 10.17
N THR A 327 3.45 9.70 11.17
CA THR A 327 3.81 10.02 12.56
C THR A 327 2.83 10.93 13.31
N GLY A 328 1.65 11.17 12.73
CA GLY A 328 0.48 11.73 13.39
C GLY A 328 -0.26 10.68 14.21
N ALA A 329 -1.59 10.78 14.29
CA ALA A 329 -2.42 9.85 15.04
C ALA A 329 -3.70 9.41 14.30
N ILE A 330 -4.09 8.16 14.50
CA ILE A 330 -5.38 7.60 14.08
C ILE A 330 -6.04 6.95 15.30
N GLY A 331 -7.35 7.10 15.47
CA GLY A 331 -8.03 6.42 16.56
C GLY A 331 -9.49 6.80 16.73
N TRP A 332 -10.00 6.63 17.95
CA TRP A 332 -11.40 6.89 18.29
C TRP A 332 -11.54 7.62 19.62
N LEU A 333 -12.66 8.33 19.77
CA LEU A 333 -13.10 8.99 20.99
C LEU A 333 -14.57 8.65 21.24
N ASP A 334 -14.86 8.09 22.42
CA ASP A 334 -16.22 7.81 22.87
C ASP A 334 -16.78 8.99 23.68
N ALA A 335 -18.11 9.03 23.82
CA ALA A 335 -18.77 10.04 24.63
C ALA A 335 -18.28 10.01 26.09
N PRO A 336 -18.19 11.16 26.77
CA PRO A 336 -18.02 11.21 28.22
C PRO A 336 -19.13 10.39 28.90
N LYS A 337 -18.78 9.58 29.90
CA LYS A 337 -19.77 8.88 30.72
C LYS A 337 -20.32 9.88 31.73
N ASP A 338 -21.64 10.06 31.78
CA ASP A 338 -22.28 10.77 32.89
C ASP A 338 -22.10 9.95 34.18
N GLU A 339 -21.83 10.60 35.31
CA GLU A 339 -21.52 9.95 36.61
C GLU A 339 -22.68 9.13 37.21
N ALA A 340 -23.78 8.92 36.50
CA ALA A 340 -24.80 7.97 36.89
C ALA A 340 -25.20 7.11 35.68
N GLY A 341 -25.04 5.79 35.81
CA GLY A 341 -25.46 4.79 34.83
C GLY A 341 -26.99 4.68 34.66
N GLN A 342 -27.72 5.79 34.63
CA GLN A 342 -29.15 5.85 34.30
C GLN A 342 -29.39 7.06 33.40
N ALA A 343 -29.80 6.78 32.16
CA ALA A 343 -30.30 7.78 31.24
C ALA A 343 -31.46 8.54 31.90
N GLY A 344 -31.23 9.82 32.19
CA GLY A 344 -32.29 10.75 32.60
C GLY A 344 -32.02 11.51 33.88
N ALA A 345 -31.29 12.63 33.78
CA ALA A 345 -31.68 13.92 34.31
C ALA A 345 -30.58 14.93 34.00
N ALA A 346 -30.94 16.02 33.33
CA ALA A 346 -30.04 17.14 33.08
C ALA A 346 -29.54 17.73 34.41
N ALA A 347 -28.31 17.39 34.79
CA ALA A 347 -27.60 18.09 35.85
C ALA A 347 -26.94 19.32 35.23
N SER A 348 -27.57 20.48 35.42
CA SER A 348 -27.02 21.79 35.11
C SER A 348 -25.73 22.03 35.91
N GLY A 349 -24.59 22.00 35.22
CA GLY A 349 -23.30 22.51 35.73
C GLY A 349 -22.13 21.52 35.82
N GLY A 350 -22.22 20.31 35.24
CA GLY A 350 -21.13 19.31 35.30
C GLY A 350 -19.90 19.66 34.44
N VAL A 351 -18.72 19.60 35.04
CA VAL A 351 -17.41 19.79 34.37
C VAL A 351 -17.29 18.83 33.18
N ALA A 352 -16.95 19.35 32.00
CA ALA A 352 -16.78 18.57 30.77
C ALA A 352 -15.70 17.49 30.95
N GLY A 353 -16.12 16.25 31.21
CA GLY A 353 -15.22 15.09 31.28
C GLY A 353 -14.80 14.61 29.88
N CYS A 354 -13.72 13.83 29.81
CA CYS A 354 -13.28 13.14 28.60
C CYS A 354 -13.76 11.68 28.61
N GLY A 355 -14.39 11.25 27.51
CA GLY A 355 -14.72 9.85 27.29
C GLY A 355 -13.48 8.96 27.17
N ASP A 356 -13.71 7.65 27.01
CA ASP A 356 -12.62 6.73 26.68
C ASP A 356 -12.14 7.02 25.25
N PHE A 357 -10.85 6.82 25.00
CA PHE A 357 -10.26 7.03 23.69
C PHE A 357 -9.05 6.12 23.50
N CYS A 358 -8.70 5.89 22.25
CA CYS A 358 -7.47 5.20 21.88
C CYS A 358 -6.93 5.81 20.60
N LEU A 359 -5.67 6.25 20.63
CA LEU A 359 -4.94 6.79 19.50
C LEU A 359 -3.70 5.94 19.26
N SER A 360 -3.48 5.51 18.02
CA SER A 360 -2.22 4.90 17.57
C SER A 360 -1.35 5.93 16.87
N VAL A 361 -0.04 5.66 16.81
CA VAL A 361 0.87 6.45 15.98
C VAL A 361 0.65 6.04 14.52
N ALA A 362 0.48 7.01 13.61
CA ALA A 362 0.28 6.71 12.19
C ALA A 362 1.61 6.34 11.49
N ILE A 363 2.04 5.09 11.68
CA ILE A 363 3.19 4.47 11.02
C ILE A 363 2.75 3.20 10.28
N ARG A 364 3.48 2.80 9.23
CA ARG A 364 3.01 1.79 8.27
C ARG A 364 1.61 2.15 7.75
N THR A 365 1.45 3.43 7.44
CA THR A 365 0.21 4.08 7.01
C THR A 365 0.42 4.69 5.64
N LEU A 366 -0.45 4.32 4.70
CA LEU A 366 -0.54 4.87 3.37
C LEU A 366 -1.67 5.90 3.33
N THR A 367 -1.41 7.05 2.73
CA THR A 367 -2.42 7.99 2.29
C THR A 367 -2.57 7.87 0.79
N LEU A 368 -3.79 7.60 0.30
CA LEU A 368 -4.08 7.44 -1.11
C LEU A 368 -4.96 8.60 -1.57
N ASP A 369 -4.54 9.25 -2.64
CA ASP A 369 -5.28 10.37 -3.24
C ASP A 369 -6.54 9.85 -3.93
N ALA A 370 -7.49 10.75 -4.23
CA ALA A 370 -8.59 10.41 -5.13
C ALA A 370 -8.05 9.95 -6.50
N VAL A 371 -8.83 9.15 -7.24
CA VAL A 371 -8.42 8.79 -8.60
C VAL A 371 -8.28 10.06 -9.44
N ASP A 372 -7.14 10.22 -10.08
CA ASP A 372 -6.87 11.39 -10.89
C ASP A 372 -7.63 11.29 -12.22
N VAL A 373 -8.72 12.05 -12.34
CA VAL A 373 -9.58 12.06 -13.54
C VAL A 373 -9.13 13.08 -14.58
N ASP A 374 -8.25 14.02 -14.22
CA ASP A 374 -7.96 15.23 -15.03
C ASP A 374 -6.47 15.48 -15.32
N SER A 375 -5.52 14.66 -14.82
CA SER A 375 -4.10 14.92 -15.06
C SER A 375 -3.59 14.48 -16.43
N ASN A 376 -3.04 15.44 -17.19
CA ASN A 376 -2.17 15.17 -18.33
C ASN A 376 -0.71 14.88 -17.90
N ASP A 377 -0.48 14.52 -16.63
CA ASP A 377 0.87 14.22 -16.14
C ASP A 377 1.36 12.94 -16.81
N THR A 378 2.41 13.08 -17.61
CA THR A 378 3.18 11.95 -18.11
C THR A 378 4.15 11.52 -17.04
N ASP A 379 4.18 10.23 -16.71
CA ASP A 379 5.33 9.67 -16.00
C ASP A 379 6.62 9.88 -16.84
N GLY A 380 7.80 9.80 -16.22
CA GLY A 380 9.10 9.96 -16.91
C GLY A 380 9.36 8.98 -18.06
N THR A 381 8.39 8.11 -18.34
CA THR A 381 8.33 7.13 -19.44
C THR A 381 7.36 7.52 -20.56
N GLY A 382 6.67 8.66 -20.48
CA GLY A 382 5.75 9.16 -21.51
C GLY A 382 4.37 8.50 -21.51
N THR A 383 3.98 7.80 -20.44
CA THR A 383 2.67 7.18 -20.26
C THR A 383 1.74 8.13 -19.50
N VAL A 384 0.50 8.25 -20.00
CA VAL A 384 -0.55 9.07 -19.39
C VAL A 384 -0.98 8.47 -18.04
N THR A 385 -0.99 9.27 -16.97
CA THR A 385 -1.37 8.83 -15.61
C THR A 385 -2.88 8.91 -15.30
N VAL A 386 -3.71 9.34 -16.25
CA VAL A 386 -5.17 9.44 -16.13
C VAL A 386 -5.78 8.12 -15.63
N GLY A 387 -6.58 8.20 -14.57
CA GLY A 387 -7.29 7.08 -13.98
C GLY A 387 -6.46 6.25 -12.99
N ARG A 388 -5.23 6.67 -12.64
CA ARG A 388 -4.43 6.03 -11.60
C ARG A 388 -4.61 6.70 -10.24
N ARG A 389 -4.52 5.89 -9.19
CA ARG A 389 -4.53 6.34 -7.80
C ARG A 389 -3.08 6.43 -7.32
N ARG A 390 -2.64 7.62 -6.89
CA ARG A 390 -1.33 7.79 -6.25
C ARG A 390 -1.43 7.59 -4.75
N GLY A 391 -0.33 7.15 -4.16
CA GLY A 391 -0.22 6.99 -2.72
C GLY A 391 1.14 7.40 -2.18
N THR A 392 1.17 7.69 -0.89
CA THR A 392 2.37 8.04 -0.15
C THR A 392 2.45 7.23 1.15
N MET A 393 3.64 6.78 1.52
CA MET A 393 3.92 6.18 2.83
C MET A 393 5.21 6.77 3.40
N GLY A 394 5.21 7.13 4.68
CA GLY A 394 6.43 7.54 5.36
C GLY A 394 7.25 6.37 5.91
N VAL A 395 8.57 6.57 5.94
CA VAL A 395 9.55 5.66 6.52
C VAL A 395 10.63 6.48 7.21
N GLY A 396 11.23 5.96 8.27
CA GLY A 396 12.26 6.66 9.00
C GLY A 396 12.89 5.85 10.12
N ALA A 397 13.85 6.49 10.80
CA ALA A 397 14.63 5.91 11.88
C ALA A 397 14.90 6.94 12.98
N GLY A 398 15.10 6.45 14.21
CA GLY A 398 15.44 7.28 15.36
C GLY A 398 16.94 7.51 15.39
N ILE A 399 17.38 8.74 15.13
CA ILE A 399 18.79 9.07 15.04
C ILE A 399 19.30 9.57 16.38
N VAL A 400 20.33 8.90 16.89
CA VAL A 400 21.11 9.25 18.09
C VAL A 400 22.56 9.54 17.70
N LEU A 401 23.39 10.00 18.64
CA LEU A 401 24.73 10.48 18.33
C LEU A 401 25.67 9.39 17.77
N ASP A 402 25.42 8.13 18.11
CA ASP A 402 26.15 6.94 17.64
C ASP A 402 25.48 6.24 16.44
N SER A 403 24.44 6.83 15.85
CA SER A 403 23.82 6.32 14.63
C SER A 403 24.79 6.35 13.44
N VAL A 404 24.70 5.32 12.59
CA VAL A 404 25.51 5.19 11.37
C VAL A 404 24.58 5.25 10.17
N ALA A 405 24.75 6.23 9.29
CA ALA A 405 23.81 6.48 8.18
C ALA A 405 23.57 5.25 7.28
N ALA A 406 24.57 4.38 7.09
CA ALA A 406 24.41 3.13 6.36
C ALA A 406 23.41 2.17 7.03
N ASP A 407 23.53 2.01 8.34
CA ASP A 407 22.67 1.12 9.14
C ASP A 407 21.25 1.69 9.24
N GLU A 408 21.12 3.00 9.45
CA GLU A 408 19.82 3.68 9.52
C GLU A 408 19.06 3.62 8.18
N TYR A 409 19.79 3.71 7.07
CA TYR A 409 19.20 3.51 5.75
C TYR A 409 18.74 2.07 5.56
N ALA A 410 19.54 1.08 5.98
CA ALA A 410 19.17 -0.33 5.91
C ALA A 410 17.94 -0.64 6.79
N GLU A 411 17.82 -0.01 7.96
CA GLU A 411 16.63 -0.09 8.82
C GLU A 411 15.40 0.51 8.12
N CYS A 412 15.55 1.67 7.46
CA CYS A 412 14.48 2.26 6.66
C CYS A 412 14.01 1.32 5.55
N GLU A 413 14.94 0.70 4.81
CA GLU A 413 14.59 -0.30 3.79
C GLU A 413 13.87 -1.51 4.38
N LEU A 414 14.31 -2.00 5.55
CA LEU A 414 13.64 -3.10 6.23
C LEU A 414 12.19 -2.74 6.61
N LYS A 415 11.95 -1.51 7.09
CA LYS A 415 10.60 -1.02 7.38
C LYS A 415 9.76 -0.85 6.11
N ALA A 416 10.38 -0.43 5.00
CA ALA A 416 9.73 -0.27 3.71
C ALA A 416 9.22 -1.61 3.11
N ARG A 417 9.85 -2.75 3.46
CA ARG A 417 9.41 -4.11 3.03
C ARG A 417 8.01 -4.50 3.47
N PHE A 418 7.40 -3.75 4.39
CA PHE A 418 5.96 -3.86 4.64
C PHE A 418 5.17 -3.64 3.32
N LEU A 419 5.56 -2.63 2.55
CA LEU A 419 4.93 -2.24 1.29
C LEU A 419 5.60 -2.87 0.07
N THR A 420 6.93 -2.78 -0.04
CA THR A 420 7.65 -3.15 -1.29
C THR A 420 7.64 -4.65 -1.57
N ASP A 421 7.60 -5.47 -0.51
CA ASP A 421 7.59 -6.93 -0.61
C ASP A 421 6.18 -7.52 -0.47
N ALA A 422 5.13 -6.68 -0.50
CA ALA A 422 3.75 -7.15 -0.47
C ALA A 422 3.44 -7.95 -1.75
N ASP A 423 2.90 -9.16 -1.58
CA ASP A 423 2.49 -10.00 -2.70
C ASP A 423 1.21 -9.44 -3.36
N PRO A 424 1.26 -9.07 -4.65
CA PRO A 424 0.12 -8.48 -5.34
C PRO A 424 -0.94 -9.51 -5.77
N GLY A 425 -0.68 -10.81 -5.60
CA GLY A 425 -1.62 -11.87 -5.97
C GLY A 425 -1.47 -12.36 -7.40
N PHE A 426 -0.37 -12.03 -8.06
CA PHE A 426 -0.03 -12.55 -9.38
C PHE A 426 1.47 -12.80 -9.49
N GLN A 427 1.83 -13.59 -10.49
CA GLN A 427 3.21 -13.80 -10.91
C GLN A 427 3.39 -13.15 -12.28
N LEU A 428 4.64 -12.81 -12.60
CA LEU A 428 5.02 -12.43 -13.95
C LEU A 428 5.32 -13.69 -14.75
N PHE A 429 5.04 -13.70 -16.05
CA PHE A 429 5.38 -14.86 -16.85
C PHE A 429 5.66 -14.52 -18.32
N GLU A 430 6.40 -15.43 -18.94
CA GLU A 430 6.68 -15.44 -20.37
C GLU A 430 6.20 -16.75 -21.00
N THR A 431 5.87 -16.71 -22.28
CA THR A 431 5.60 -17.93 -23.06
C THR A 431 6.20 -17.74 -24.44
N THR A 432 7.07 -18.66 -24.84
CA THR A 432 7.93 -18.52 -26.00
C THR A 432 8.25 -19.88 -26.63
N ALA A 433 8.69 -19.84 -27.88
CA ALA A 433 9.24 -21.00 -28.56
C ALA A 433 10.72 -21.18 -28.19
N ALA A 434 11.11 -22.44 -27.98
CA ALA A 434 12.50 -22.80 -27.79
C ALA A 434 12.86 -24.06 -28.56
N THR A 435 14.13 -24.19 -28.92
CA THR A 435 14.73 -25.44 -29.42
C THR A 435 15.95 -25.78 -28.57
N ARG A 436 16.40 -27.03 -28.65
CA ARG A 436 17.65 -27.46 -28.00
C ARG A 436 18.86 -26.71 -28.54
N ALA A 437 18.90 -26.45 -29.85
CA ALA A 437 20.03 -25.84 -30.54
C ALA A 437 20.11 -24.31 -30.39
N ASP A 438 18.97 -23.62 -30.52
CA ASP A 438 18.93 -22.15 -30.59
C ASP A 438 18.42 -21.50 -29.29
N GLY A 439 17.97 -22.31 -28.32
CA GLY A 439 17.37 -21.84 -27.08
C GLY A 439 16.07 -21.08 -27.34
N ILE A 440 15.77 -20.11 -26.47
CA ILE A 440 14.57 -19.28 -26.56
C ILE A 440 14.69 -18.23 -27.66
N ARG A 441 13.70 -18.17 -28.55
CA ARG A 441 13.59 -17.12 -29.56
C ARG A 441 13.40 -15.74 -28.90
N HIS A 442 14.18 -14.75 -29.34
CA HIS A 442 14.14 -13.36 -28.84
C HIS A 442 14.34 -13.23 -27.32
N LEU A 443 15.19 -14.08 -26.73
CA LEU A 443 15.42 -14.15 -25.28
C LEU A 443 15.66 -12.77 -24.62
N ASP A 444 16.51 -11.93 -25.20
CA ASP A 444 16.82 -10.61 -24.62
C ASP A 444 15.59 -9.71 -24.52
N ARG A 445 14.65 -9.78 -25.48
CA ARG A 445 13.40 -9.02 -25.43
C ARG A 445 12.45 -9.56 -24.36
N HIS A 446 12.44 -10.87 -24.14
CA HIS A 446 11.69 -11.50 -23.05
C HIS A 446 12.24 -11.08 -21.68
N LEU A 447 13.55 -11.18 -21.48
CA LEU A 447 14.21 -10.77 -20.23
C LEU A 447 14.02 -9.27 -19.98
N ALA A 448 14.15 -8.42 -21.00
CA ALA A 448 13.92 -6.98 -20.86
C ALA A 448 12.46 -6.65 -20.48
N ARG A 449 11.48 -7.36 -21.03
CA ARG A 449 10.07 -7.15 -20.64
C ARG A 449 9.78 -7.64 -19.23
N LEU A 450 10.37 -8.77 -18.85
CA LEU A 450 10.26 -9.32 -17.50
C LEU A 450 10.90 -8.34 -16.49
N GLN A 451 12.09 -7.80 -16.79
CA GLN A 451 12.77 -6.78 -15.99
C GLN A 451 11.90 -5.53 -15.82
N ARG A 452 11.37 -4.94 -16.91
CA ARG A 452 10.50 -3.76 -16.80
C ARG A 452 9.29 -4.00 -15.89
N SER A 453 8.69 -5.19 -15.96
CA SER A 453 7.56 -5.54 -15.09
C SER A 453 8.00 -5.80 -13.65
N ALA A 454 9.18 -6.39 -13.47
CA ALA A 454 9.77 -6.60 -12.16
C ALA A 454 10.11 -5.28 -11.48
N ASP A 455 10.70 -4.33 -12.20
CA ASP A 455 11.01 -2.99 -11.70
C ASP A 455 9.73 -2.22 -11.35
N ALA A 456 8.72 -2.25 -12.23
CA ALA A 456 7.44 -1.58 -12.02
C ALA A 456 6.76 -2.06 -10.73
N PHE A 457 6.73 -3.37 -10.46
CA PHE A 457 6.02 -3.93 -9.30
C PHE A 457 6.93 -4.36 -8.15
N GLY A 458 8.23 -4.06 -8.22
CA GLY A 458 9.25 -4.46 -7.24
C GLY A 458 9.45 -5.98 -7.08
N PHE A 459 9.31 -6.78 -8.14
CA PHE A 459 9.67 -8.21 -8.07
C PHE A 459 11.19 -8.34 -8.00
N ARG A 460 11.68 -9.27 -7.18
CA ARG A 460 13.11 -9.62 -7.22
C ARG A 460 13.36 -10.37 -8.52
N PHE A 461 14.37 -9.94 -9.28
CA PHE A 461 14.68 -10.57 -10.56
C PHE A 461 16.18 -10.54 -10.82
N ASP A 462 16.74 -11.73 -11.06
CA ASP A 462 18.12 -11.94 -11.49
C ASP A 462 18.08 -12.51 -12.91
N ALA A 463 18.30 -11.63 -13.90
CA ALA A 463 18.26 -12.00 -15.31
C ALA A 463 19.36 -13.00 -15.69
N ASP A 464 20.53 -12.92 -15.05
CA ASP A 464 21.65 -13.80 -15.33
C ASP A 464 21.42 -15.20 -14.76
N ALA A 465 20.83 -15.29 -13.56
CA ALA A 465 20.41 -16.57 -12.99
C ALA A 465 19.34 -17.23 -13.86
N LEU A 466 18.31 -16.48 -14.28
CA LEU A 466 17.27 -17.03 -15.15
C LEU A 466 17.84 -17.48 -16.51
N ARG A 467 18.79 -16.74 -17.09
CA ARG A 467 19.46 -17.14 -18.33
C ARG A 467 20.19 -18.47 -18.19
N ARG A 468 20.93 -18.68 -17.09
CA ARG A 468 21.58 -19.97 -16.82
C ARG A 468 20.58 -21.11 -16.66
N GLU A 469 19.45 -20.87 -16.00
CA GLU A 469 18.38 -21.86 -15.84
C GLU A 469 17.73 -22.22 -17.19
N ILE A 470 17.48 -21.22 -18.04
CA ILE A 470 16.97 -21.40 -19.40
C ILE A 470 17.92 -22.25 -20.24
N ASP A 471 19.22 -21.96 -20.23
CA ASP A 471 20.22 -22.68 -21.01
C ASP A 471 20.28 -24.16 -20.57
N ALA A 472 20.30 -24.41 -19.26
CA ALA A 472 20.24 -25.76 -18.69
C ALA A 472 18.97 -26.50 -19.12
N ARG A 473 17.82 -25.82 -19.10
CA ARG A 473 16.54 -26.41 -19.50
C ARG A 473 16.45 -26.71 -20.98
N CYS A 474 17.01 -25.86 -21.85
CA CYS A 474 17.08 -26.07 -23.29
C CYS A 474 18.00 -27.26 -23.63
N ALA A 475 19.15 -27.38 -22.96
CA ALA A 475 20.08 -28.49 -23.14
C ALA A 475 19.46 -29.86 -22.77
N ALA A 476 18.51 -29.86 -21.83
CA ALA A 476 17.79 -31.02 -21.33
C ALA A 476 16.48 -31.34 -22.09
N LEU A 477 16.21 -30.70 -23.24
CA LEU A 477 15.04 -31.03 -24.07
C LEU A 477 15.22 -32.36 -24.82
N ASP A 478 14.13 -33.10 -24.97
CA ASP A 478 14.09 -34.41 -25.63
C ASP A 478 14.04 -34.28 -27.17
N GLY A 479 15.22 -34.13 -27.78
CA GLY A 479 15.36 -34.02 -29.24
C GLY A 479 15.30 -32.58 -29.75
N ASP A 480 15.29 -32.43 -31.08
CA ASP A 480 15.54 -31.14 -31.75
C ASP A 480 14.25 -30.43 -32.21
N GLY A 481 13.09 -30.93 -31.76
CA GLY A 481 11.80 -30.31 -32.06
C GLY A 481 11.61 -28.94 -31.39
N ALA A 482 10.58 -28.21 -31.81
CA ALA A 482 10.19 -26.97 -31.15
C ALA A 482 9.40 -27.25 -29.87
N TYR A 483 9.70 -26.50 -28.82
CA TYR A 483 9.03 -26.56 -27.52
C TYR A 483 8.34 -25.24 -27.21
N ARG A 484 7.18 -25.32 -26.55
CA ARG A 484 6.61 -24.22 -25.78
C ARG A 484 7.31 -24.18 -24.43
N MET A 485 7.99 -23.09 -24.11
CA MET A 485 8.50 -22.82 -22.78
C MET A 485 7.66 -21.73 -22.10
N LYS A 486 7.25 -22.00 -20.86
CA LYS A 486 6.62 -21.03 -19.96
C LYS A 486 7.61 -20.74 -18.83
N LEU A 487 7.98 -19.47 -18.67
CA LEU A 487 8.81 -18.97 -17.59
C LEU A 487 7.89 -18.24 -16.62
N THR A 488 7.91 -18.56 -15.34
CA THR A 488 7.13 -17.85 -14.31
C THR A 488 8.09 -17.26 -13.29
N LEU A 489 7.82 -16.04 -12.82
CA LEU A 489 8.57 -15.31 -11.81
C LEU A 489 7.63 -14.89 -10.68
N ALA A 490 7.89 -15.41 -9.49
CA ALA A 490 7.21 -15.02 -8.26
C ALA A 490 7.79 -13.72 -7.67
N LYS A 491 7.03 -13.09 -6.77
CA LYS A 491 7.37 -11.79 -6.15
C LYS A 491 8.72 -11.80 -5.42
N ASP A 492 9.05 -12.91 -4.78
CA ASP A 492 10.29 -13.15 -4.03
C ASP A 492 11.49 -13.50 -4.92
N GLY A 493 11.29 -13.64 -6.22
CA GLY A 493 12.30 -13.99 -7.21
C GLY A 493 12.39 -15.47 -7.55
N ALA A 494 11.54 -16.32 -6.97
CA ALA A 494 11.49 -17.73 -7.36
C ALA A 494 11.04 -17.87 -8.83
N THR A 495 11.80 -18.64 -9.61
CA THR A 495 11.54 -18.92 -11.02
C THR A 495 11.06 -20.35 -11.22
N GLU A 496 10.19 -20.54 -12.21
CA GLU A 496 9.76 -21.86 -12.67
C GLU A 496 9.77 -21.93 -14.20
N ILE A 497 10.38 -22.98 -14.76
CA ILE A 497 10.44 -23.23 -16.20
C ILE A 497 9.75 -24.55 -16.58
N VAL A 498 8.62 -24.43 -17.27
CA VAL A 498 7.88 -25.57 -17.81
C VAL A 498 8.03 -25.61 -19.33
N ALA A 499 8.49 -26.75 -19.86
CA ALA A 499 8.65 -27.00 -21.29
C ALA A 499 7.74 -28.14 -21.74
N ALA A 500 7.09 -27.98 -22.90
CA ALA A 500 6.29 -29.03 -23.54
C ALA A 500 6.45 -28.97 -25.07
N PRO A 501 6.43 -30.12 -25.79
CA PRO A 501 6.50 -30.11 -27.25
C PRO A 501 5.44 -29.21 -27.88
N LEU A 502 5.84 -28.36 -28.83
CA LEU A 502 4.96 -27.42 -29.50
C LEU A 502 4.12 -28.13 -30.57
N ARG A 503 2.80 -28.20 -30.36
CA ARG A 503 1.89 -28.77 -31.35
C ARG A 503 1.77 -27.88 -32.60
N PRO A 504 1.82 -28.43 -33.82
CA PRO A 504 1.61 -27.66 -35.05
C PRO A 504 0.18 -27.14 -35.11
N LEU A 505 -0.02 -26.01 -35.79
CA LEU A 505 -1.35 -25.52 -36.15
C LEU A 505 -1.81 -26.17 -37.45
N PRO A 506 -3.13 -26.24 -37.70
CA PRO A 506 -3.66 -26.56 -39.03
C PRO A 506 -3.11 -25.61 -40.09
N ALA A 507 -3.01 -26.08 -41.33
CA ALA A 507 -2.59 -25.25 -42.46
C ALA A 507 -3.65 -24.19 -42.80
N GLY A 508 -3.20 -23.00 -43.21
CA GLY A 508 -4.07 -21.87 -43.58
C GLY A 508 -4.15 -20.80 -42.49
N PRO A 509 -4.93 -19.73 -42.74
CA PRO A 509 -5.09 -18.63 -41.79
C PRO A 509 -5.86 -19.08 -40.55
N VAL A 510 -5.53 -18.49 -39.41
CA VAL A 510 -6.24 -18.71 -38.15
C VAL A 510 -7.49 -17.82 -38.08
N GLY A 511 -8.58 -18.34 -37.52
CA GLY A 511 -9.80 -17.55 -37.31
C GLY A 511 -9.73 -16.75 -36.00
N VAL A 512 -10.21 -15.51 -35.99
CA VAL A 512 -10.34 -14.70 -34.78
C VAL A 512 -11.78 -14.18 -34.64
N LEU A 513 -12.26 -14.10 -33.40
CA LEU A 513 -13.61 -13.63 -33.07
C LEU A 513 -13.54 -12.34 -32.24
N LEU A 514 -14.66 -11.63 -32.06
CA LEU A 514 -14.73 -10.45 -31.20
C LEU A 514 -15.30 -10.82 -29.82
N ALA A 515 -14.53 -10.58 -28.77
CA ALA A 515 -14.91 -10.95 -27.41
C ALA A 515 -16.23 -10.28 -26.97
N CYS A 516 -16.48 -9.03 -27.40
CA CYS A 516 -17.72 -8.31 -27.09
C CYS A 516 -18.98 -8.98 -27.65
N GLU A 517 -18.87 -9.75 -28.74
CA GLU A 517 -19.99 -10.47 -29.36
C GLU A 517 -20.26 -11.81 -28.67
N HIS A 518 -19.39 -12.21 -27.74
CA HIS A 518 -19.45 -13.47 -27.00
C HIS A 518 -19.54 -13.25 -25.47
N GLY A 519 -20.07 -12.11 -25.04
CA GLY A 519 -20.36 -11.83 -23.62
C GLY A 519 -19.12 -11.55 -22.76
N PHE A 520 -18.04 -11.05 -23.36
CA PHE A 520 -16.91 -10.49 -22.61
C PHE A 520 -17.09 -8.99 -22.45
N ALA A 521 -16.85 -8.50 -21.23
CA ALA A 521 -16.92 -7.08 -20.94
C ALA A 521 -15.76 -6.32 -21.62
N PRO A 522 -15.95 -5.04 -21.96
CA PRO A 522 -14.86 -4.21 -22.43
C PRO A 522 -13.71 -4.16 -21.41
N THR A 523 -12.48 -4.15 -21.93
CA THR A 523 -11.28 -3.87 -21.12
C THR A 523 -11.26 -2.41 -20.70
N ARG A 524 -10.54 -2.08 -19.62
CA ARG A 524 -10.34 -0.69 -19.18
C ARG A 524 -8.92 -0.27 -19.51
N ALA A 525 -8.75 0.67 -20.43
CA ALA A 525 -7.41 1.08 -20.87
C ALA A 525 -6.54 1.67 -19.75
N SER A 526 -7.15 2.19 -18.68
CA SER A 526 -6.45 2.68 -17.48
C SER A 526 -5.95 1.56 -16.55
N ASP A 527 -6.31 0.29 -16.80
CA ASP A 527 -5.83 -0.85 -16.02
C ASP A 527 -4.33 -1.05 -16.27
N ALA A 528 -3.51 -0.62 -15.30
CA ALA A 528 -2.05 -0.69 -15.37
C ALA A 528 -1.54 -2.11 -15.65
N LEU A 529 -2.26 -3.16 -15.25
CA LEU A 529 -1.81 -4.54 -15.45
C LEU A 529 -1.88 -5.01 -16.91
N LEU A 530 -2.56 -4.29 -17.81
CA LEU A 530 -2.63 -4.63 -19.24
C LEU A 530 -1.28 -4.51 -19.94
N LEU A 531 -0.40 -3.64 -19.44
CA LEU A 531 0.95 -3.44 -19.99
C LEU A 531 1.94 -4.54 -19.54
N HIS A 532 1.50 -5.46 -18.68
CA HIS A 532 2.37 -6.46 -18.07
C HIS A 532 1.82 -7.88 -18.25
N LYS A 533 2.72 -8.82 -18.54
CA LYS A 533 2.33 -10.21 -18.73
C LYS A 533 2.25 -10.91 -17.37
N THR A 534 1.10 -10.78 -16.72
CA THR A 534 0.84 -11.31 -15.37
C THR A 534 -0.05 -12.55 -15.42
N THR A 535 -0.07 -13.35 -14.36
CA THR A 535 -1.00 -14.50 -14.24
C THR A 535 -2.47 -14.11 -14.04
N ARG A 536 -2.80 -12.80 -13.97
CA ARG A 536 -4.19 -12.29 -14.01
C ARG A 536 -4.77 -12.44 -15.42
N ARG A 537 -5.17 -13.66 -15.78
CA ARG A 537 -5.60 -14.00 -17.16
C ARG A 537 -6.90 -14.75 -17.25
N ALA A 538 -7.68 -14.88 -16.17
CA ALA A 538 -8.93 -15.66 -16.19
C ALA A 538 -9.84 -15.31 -17.39
N GLU A 539 -10.06 -14.02 -17.67
CA GLU A 539 -10.87 -13.59 -18.82
C GLU A 539 -10.19 -13.83 -20.17
N TYR A 540 -8.89 -13.57 -20.29
CA TYR A 540 -8.12 -13.89 -21.50
C TYR A 540 -8.13 -15.39 -21.80
N ASP A 541 -8.00 -16.22 -20.76
CA ASP A 541 -8.01 -17.67 -20.85
C ASP A 541 -9.38 -18.21 -21.24
N ARG A 542 -10.43 -17.68 -20.61
CA ARG A 542 -11.83 -17.95 -20.99
C ARG A 542 -12.08 -17.58 -22.46
N ALA A 543 -11.54 -16.46 -22.93
CA ALA A 543 -11.71 -15.98 -24.30
C ALA A 543 -11.06 -16.90 -25.34
N TRP A 544 -9.76 -17.21 -25.22
CA TRP A 544 -9.12 -18.06 -26.24
C TRP A 544 -9.64 -19.50 -26.20
N GLN A 545 -10.04 -20.01 -25.04
CA GLN A 545 -10.68 -21.34 -24.93
C GLN A 545 -12.07 -21.36 -25.58
N ALA A 546 -12.87 -20.32 -25.36
CA ALA A 546 -14.15 -20.17 -26.05
C ALA A 546 -13.96 -20.04 -27.57
N ALA A 547 -12.90 -19.34 -28.01
CA ALA A 547 -12.58 -19.24 -29.43
C ALA A 547 -12.27 -20.63 -30.02
N GLU A 548 -11.42 -21.42 -29.35
CA GLU A 548 -11.09 -22.78 -29.79
C GLU A 548 -12.35 -23.66 -29.89
N ALA A 549 -13.27 -23.57 -28.94
CA ALA A 549 -14.54 -24.29 -28.97
C ALA A 549 -15.43 -23.90 -30.18
N LEU A 550 -15.30 -22.67 -30.67
CA LEU A 550 -15.98 -22.14 -31.86
C LEU A 550 -15.14 -22.31 -33.15
N GLY A 551 -14.04 -23.07 -33.08
CA GLY A 551 -13.13 -23.30 -34.21
C GLY A 551 -12.27 -22.08 -34.58
N GLY A 552 -12.22 -21.06 -33.73
CA GLY A 552 -11.28 -19.94 -33.79
C GLY A 552 -9.94 -20.25 -33.09
N PHE A 553 -9.00 -19.33 -33.18
CA PHE A 553 -7.69 -19.38 -32.53
C PHE A 553 -7.61 -18.45 -31.32
N ASP A 554 -8.30 -17.31 -31.36
CA ASP A 554 -8.30 -16.30 -30.31
C ASP A 554 -9.57 -15.44 -30.38
N MET A 555 -9.84 -14.63 -29.34
CA MET A 555 -10.81 -13.54 -29.41
C MET A 555 -10.13 -12.21 -29.12
N LEU A 556 -10.43 -11.19 -29.94
CA LEU A 556 -9.97 -9.83 -29.75
C LEU A 556 -10.86 -9.09 -28.76
N PHE A 557 -10.24 -8.43 -27.79
CA PHE A 557 -10.91 -7.56 -26.85
C PHE A 557 -11.06 -6.15 -27.43
N VAL A 558 -12.01 -5.41 -26.85
CA VAL A 558 -12.28 -4.00 -27.14
C VAL A 558 -12.30 -3.28 -25.79
N ASN A 559 -11.77 -2.07 -25.73
CA ASN A 559 -11.78 -1.26 -24.51
C ASN A 559 -13.06 -0.43 -24.35
N GLU A 560 -13.18 0.30 -23.25
CA GLU A 560 -14.32 1.15 -22.93
C GLU A 560 -14.55 2.28 -23.94
N ARG A 561 -13.54 2.61 -24.76
CA ARG A 561 -13.60 3.63 -25.82
C ARG A 561 -13.96 3.07 -27.19
N GLY A 562 -14.21 1.77 -27.30
CA GLY A 562 -14.51 1.12 -28.58
C GLY A 562 -13.28 0.81 -29.45
N GLU A 563 -12.07 0.93 -28.89
CA GLU A 563 -10.83 0.61 -29.56
C GLU A 563 -10.51 -0.88 -29.37
N VAL A 564 -10.08 -1.54 -30.44
CA VAL A 564 -9.61 -2.92 -30.41
C VAL A 564 -8.27 -2.97 -29.68
N THR A 565 -8.13 -3.93 -28.77
CA THR A 565 -6.92 -4.09 -27.97
C THR A 565 -6.09 -5.27 -28.46
N GLU A 566 -6.15 -6.39 -27.75
CA GLU A 566 -5.38 -7.59 -28.03
C GLU A 566 -6.25 -8.85 -27.91
N GLY A 567 -5.67 -9.99 -28.28
CA GLY A 567 -6.28 -11.30 -28.11
C GLY A 567 -6.01 -11.91 -26.73
N GLY A 568 -6.72 -12.99 -26.42
CA GLY A 568 -6.47 -13.91 -25.30
C GLY A 568 -5.02 -14.38 -25.17
N ARG A 569 -4.28 -14.48 -26.28
CA ARG A 569 -2.88 -14.93 -26.32
C ARG A 569 -2.06 -14.30 -27.45
N SER A 570 -2.52 -13.22 -28.06
CA SER A 570 -1.89 -12.61 -29.24
C SER A 570 -2.06 -11.09 -29.30
N ASN A 571 -1.18 -10.41 -30.02
CA ASN A 571 -1.35 -9.01 -30.42
C ASN A 571 -1.81 -8.92 -31.88
N LEU A 572 -2.52 -7.85 -32.24
CA LEU A 572 -3.11 -7.64 -33.55
C LEU A 572 -2.32 -6.65 -34.40
N PHE A 573 -2.14 -6.97 -35.68
CA PHE A 573 -1.86 -6.02 -36.74
C PHE A 573 -2.96 -6.08 -37.80
N VAL A 574 -3.33 -4.91 -38.32
CA VAL A 574 -4.37 -4.71 -39.33
C VAL A 574 -3.76 -3.95 -40.49
N LYS A 575 -4.00 -4.41 -41.72
CA LYS A 575 -3.58 -3.69 -42.91
C LYS A 575 -4.70 -2.77 -43.38
N LEU A 576 -4.45 -1.48 -43.36
CA LEU A 576 -5.41 -0.43 -43.72
C LEU A 576 -4.74 0.51 -44.71
N ASP A 577 -5.39 0.75 -45.85
CA ASP A 577 -4.89 1.65 -46.90
C ASP A 577 -3.44 1.33 -47.34
N GLY A 578 -3.10 0.04 -47.39
CA GLY A 578 -1.77 -0.45 -47.76
C GLY A 578 -0.75 -0.49 -46.62
N GLN A 579 -1.05 0.09 -45.45
CA GLN A 579 -0.14 0.19 -44.31
C GLN A 579 -0.52 -0.77 -43.17
N TRP A 580 0.46 -1.43 -42.57
CA TRP A 580 0.26 -2.22 -41.35
C TRP A 580 0.18 -1.31 -40.13
N VAL A 581 -0.87 -1.48 -39.32
CA VAL A 581 -1.03 -0.77 -38.06
C VAL A 581 -1.32 -1.73 -36.92
N THR A 582 -0.92 -1.38 -35.71
CA THR A 582 -1.26 -2.11 -34.47
C THR A 582 -1.80 -1.12 -33.43
N PRO A 583 -2.75 -1.52 -32.56
CA PRO A 583 -3.25 -0.64 -31.51
C PRO A 583 -2.10 -0.12 -30.63
N PRO A 584 -2.08 1.18 -30.25
CA PRO A 584 -1.05 1.75 -29.39
C PRO A 584 -1.18 1.23 -27.95
N LEU A 585 -0.11 1.33 -27.14
CA LEU A 585 -0.15 0.94 -25.72
C LEU A 585 -1.25 1.67 -24.93
N ALA A 586 -1.56 2.92 -25.30
CA ALA A 586 -2.64 3.72 -24.71
C ALA A 586 -4.04 3.10 -24.89
N SER A 587 -4.23 2.16 -25.83
CA SER A 587 -5.46 1.38 -25.98
C SER A 587 -5.59 0.25 -24.95
N GLY A 588 -4.55 -0.02 -24.15
CA GLY A 588 -4.55 -1.10 -23.16
C GLY A 588 -4.12 -2.44 -23.76
N VAL A 589 -3.00 -2.46 -24.48
CA VAL A 589 -2.43 -3.67 -25.09
C VAL A 589 -1.10 -4.06 -24.45
N LEU A 590 -0.83 -5.36 -24.38
CA LEU A 590 0.46 -5.84 -23.91
C LEU A 590 1.55 -5.45 -24.92
N PRO A 591 2.71 -4.94 -24.47
CA PRO A 591 3.91 -4.82 -25.31
C PRO A 591 4.47 -6.21 -25.62
N GLY A 592 3.84 -6.90 -26.59
CA GLY A 592 4.23 -8.22 -27.08
C GLY A 592 5.66 -8.24 -27.62
N VAL A 593 6.42 -9.29 -27.32
CA VAL A 593 7.78 -9.44 -27.89
C VAL A 593 7.75 -9.50 -29.41
N MET A 594 6.88 -10.34 -30.00
CA MET A 594 6.76 -10.43 -31.46
C MET A 594 6.18 -9.15 -32.08
N ARG A 595 5.26 -8.47 -31.37
CA ARG A 595 4.76 -7.14 -31.75
C ARG A 595 5.92 -6.14 -31.87
N GLY A 596 6.80 -6.07 -30.88
CA GLY A 596 7.97 -5.22 -30.91
C GLY A 596 8.94 -5.58 -32.04
N VAL A 597 9.14 -6.87 -32.33
CA VAL A 597 9.98 -7.32 -33.45
C VAL A 597 9.44 -6.80 -34.79
N LEU A 598 8.13 -6.83 -35.03
CA LEU A 598 7.55 -6.33 -36.28
C LEU A 598 7.48 -4.80 -36.36
N LEU A 599 7.31 -4.10 -35.24
CA LEU A 599 7.37 -2.64 -35.20
C LEU A 599 8.79 -2.13 -35.48
N ASP A 600 9.82 -2.85 -35.03
CA ASP A 600 11.21 -2.50 -35.26
C ASP A 600 11.72 -2.92 -36.65
N ASP A 601 10.93 -3.67 -37.43
CA ASP A 601 11.29 -4.12 -38.77
C ASP A 601 10.90 -3.07 -39.84
N PRO A 602 11.87 -2.35 -40.43
CA PRO A 602 11.57 -1.32 -41.42
C PRO A 602 10.98 -1.89 -42.71
N ALA A 603 11.23 -3.17 -43.02
CA ALA A 603 10.68 -3.83 -44.20
C ALA A 603 9.19 -4.19 -44.01
N PHE A 604 8.78 -4.46 -42.77
CA PHE A 604 7.37 -4.64 -42.43
C PHE A 604 6.63 -3.29 -42.35
N GLY A 605 7.31 -2.24 -41.86
CA GLY A 605 6.84 -0.86 -41.94
C GLY A 605 5.56 -0.58 -41.15
N ALA A 606 5.35 -1.29 -40.04
CA ALA A 606 4.17 -1.11 -39.21
C ALA A 606 4.28 0.11 -38.30
N VAL A 607 3.13 0.73 -38.00
CA VAL A 607 3.05 1.87 -37.05
C VAL A 607 1.97 1.64 -36.02
N GLU A 608 2.10 2.33 -34.88
CA GLU A 608 1.03 2.34 -33.87
C GLU A 608 -0.07 3.32 -34.30
N ARG A 609 -1.33 2.83 -34.34
CA ARG A 609 -2.52 3.63 -34.64
C ARG A 609 -3.71 3.01 -33.95
N VAL A 610 -4.60 3.82 -33.40
CA VAL A 610 -5.87 3.34 -32.85
C VAL A 610 -6.61 2.53 -33.92
N VAL A 611 -7.06 1.34 -33.55
CA VAL A 611 -7.85 0.44 -34.39
C VAL A 611 -9.23 0.32 -33.78
N THR A 612 -10.26 0.56 -34.58
CA THR A 612 -11.66 0.42 -34.16
C THR A 612 -12.25 -0.89 -34.70
N ARG A 613 -13.45 -1.27 -34.23
CA ARG A 613 -14.18 -2.41 -34.80
C ARG A 613 -14.47 -2.22 -36.29
N ASP A 614 -14.80 -1.00 -36.71
CA ASP A 614 -15.09 -0.68 -38.11
C ASP A 614 -13.85 -0.80 -39.00
N ASP A 615 -12.65 -0.58 -38.44
CA ASP A 615 -11.40 -0.83 -39.14
C ASP A 615 -11.20 -2.31 -39.45
N LEU A 616 -11.61 -3.22 -38.56
CA LEU A 616 -11.49 -4.66 -38.79
C LEU A 616 -12.32 -5.12 -39.99
N ALA A 617 -13.50 -4.54 -40.19
CA ALA A 617 -14.37 -4.86 -41.32
C ALA A 617 -13.81 -4.38 -42.68
N ARG A 618 -12.98 -3.33 -42.66
CA ARG A 618 -12.33 -2.77 -43.86
C ARG A 618 -10.89 -3.24 -44.05
N ALA A 619 -10.40 -4.13 -43.18
CA ALA A 619 -9.03 -4.59 -43.20
C ALA A 619 -8.70 -5.32 -44.52
N GLN A 620 -7.61 -4.92 -45.15
CA GLN A 620 -7.05 -5.59 -46.33
C GLN A 620 -6.31 -6.89 -45.95
N GLY A 621 -5.99 -7.04 -44.67
CA GLY A 621 -5.32 -8.20 -44.08
C GLY A 621 -5.25 -8.09 -42.56
N LEU A 622 -5.27 -9.23 -41.89
CA LEU A 622 -5.13 -9.33 -40.44
C LEU A 622 -3.98 -10.28 -40.11
N LEU A 623 -3.23 -9.92 -39.06
CA LEU A 623 -2.11 -10.71 -38.58
C LEU A 623 -2.16 -10.76 -37.06
N LEU A 624 -2.22 -11.97 -36.49
CA LEU A 624 -2.03 -12.18 -35.06
C LEU A 624 -0.59 -12.54 -34.80
N THR A 625 -0.05 -12.01 -33.70
CA THR A 625 1.35 -12.23 -33.33
C THR A 625 1.47 -12.71 -31.90
N ASN A 626 2.36 -13.67 -31.66
CA ASN A 626 2.84 -14.00 -30.33
C ASN A 626 4.24 -14.60 -30.40
N ALA A 627 4.98 -14.55 -29.30
CA ALA A 627 6.37 -15.04 -29.27
C ALA A 627 6.48 -16.58 -29.42
N LEU A 628 5.39 -17.33 -29.20
CA LEU A 628 5.39 -18.78 -29.34
C LEU A 628 5.28 -19.24 -30.79
N ARG A 629 4.53 -18.52 -31.62
CA ARG A 629 4.21 -18.93 -33.00
C ARG A 629 4.65 -17.93 -34.06
N GLY A 630 5.17 -16.76 -33.66
CA GLY A 630 5.54 -15.70 -34.58
C GLY A 630 4.31 -14.96 -35.10
N ALA A 631 4.30 -14.66 -36.39
CA ALA A 631 3.20 -14.00 -37.09
C ALA A 631 2.31 -15.03 -37.77
N LEU A 632 0.99 -14.88 -37.62
CA LEU A 632 -0.03 -15.81 -38.11
C LEU A 632 -1.04 -15.05 -38.97
N ASP A 633 -1.15 -15.44 -40.25
CA ASP A 633 -2.20 -14.93 -41.13
C ASP A 633 -3.55 -15.20 -40.50
N THR A 634 -4.41 -14.18 -40.46
CA THR A 634 -5.65 -14.21 -39.69
C THR A 634 -6.84 -13.80 -40.54
N VAL A 635 -8.01 -14.40 -40.25
CA VAL A 635 -9.31 -14.00 -40.79
C VAL A 635 -10.28 -13.73 -39.64
N LEU A 636 -11.06 -12.66 -39.74
CA LEU A 636 -12.17 -12.40 -38.82
C LEU A 636 -13.30 -13.38 -39.14
N LYS A 637 -13.81 -14.07 -38.11
CA LYS A 637 -14.86 -15.10 -38.23
C LYS A 637 -16.24 -14.59 -37.87
#